data_AF-A0A6J6CNM4-F1
#
_entry.id   AF-A0A6J6CNM4-F1
#
_cell.length_a   1.000
_cell.length_b   1.000
_cell.length_c   1.000
_cell.angle_alpha   90.00
_cell.angle_beta   90.00
_cell.angle_gamma   90.00
#
_symmetry.space_group_name_H-M   'P 1'
#
loop_
_entity.id
_entity.type
_entity.pdbx_description
1 polymer ?
#
loop_
_entity_poly.entity_id
_entity_poly.type
_entity_poly.pdbx_seq_one_letter_code
_entity_poly.pdbx_strand_id
1 'polypeptide(L)'
;MSALLKDPNGLEFTLRFVDRVIRPENIRVAARELRKLTKIVPAALPPLDRFAIKLGGFMAPYFPFPVIPIARFVLRSLVSHLIADARPQKLTRHLSKVRADGVQLNLNLLGEAVLGEAEATNRLSKTFELLQRSDVDYVSVKVSSVVSQLSMWGYEDSIARVIDRLEPLYNYANREKKFINLDMEEYRDLWLTIEVFKQMLSKPKLKNLKAGIVIQAYLPDSYAALKELIAFAQKRVRAGGAPIKIRLVKGANLAMELVDAKWHGFELATYNSKVESDANYKRLLEILLDPKVAKAVRTGVAGHNLFDVAYAYLLAKKNGVLDRIDFEMLKGMAVALSASVKKTVGNLLLYTPVVSPKEFEVAIAYLTRRLEENASPDNFMSGVFELTTNKKIFERERDRFLNSIKLISKLGTEPNRKANNAAAAAKAASKGEFVNQPDSDPAIISVRENAKKIQKLSETYTKQIAKTKNAGLPLIDSRIEIDKLVKKSVTAASAWGKEHKKRQQLLVKAANEIESARSELIAVMMAEAGKTIAEADVEVSEAADFARYYASLIPELVSNKEAKFTPDKLTLVVPPWNFPVAIPIGGVLAALAAGSTVILKPAPEVRNCGVVVANALHKAGISKSVLQVVAVPDNEVGLHLVGHQSVDSVILTGGFETAELFKKHKPSIRLSAETSGKNALVITPFADLDLAAGDLAKSAFGHAGQKCSAASLAILVGPVYSSEKFRRQLVDAAKSMKVDWPGNLAASIGAVIQKPTGKLERALTTLEDGENWLLEPRQLDATGRLWSPGIKIGVKPGSFFHMTEVFGPVLGIMRARDLSEAIKIQNAPNYGLTAGIHSLDNQEVLTWIDGVNNGNLYVNRGITGAIVNRQPFGGFKRSSVGSGLKAGGSSYLTQFGTWSNPSATNKLTAAAFLKAAKASDEIAWKEIYAPKQLDGGELEVEGNYRRYLPANLIVRVGSTASQKDVDRVLLAIKRSGFKVPVSVAPGFMGKVNHNLLQRESSSDFETRVVNEPSLGLRIWQLGSNEGWVRKAKTKADIHVISGEVLVSGRLTGLNLVREQAVSITQHRFGALQEPLL
;
A
#
# COMPACT_ATOMS: atom_id res chain seq x y z
N MET A 1 10.37 -35.17 -1.94
CA MET A 1 10.42 -33.71 -1.63
C MET A 1 11.75 -33.08 -2.02
N SER A 2 12.91 -33.57 -1.55
CA SER A 2 14.22 -33.04 -1.99
C SER A 2 14.43 -33.13 -3.52
N ALA A 3 14.14 -34.29 -4.13
CA ALA A 3 14.18 -34.44 -5.59
C ALA A 3 13.17 -33.53 -6.33
N LEU A 4 12.01 -33.26 -5.72
CA LEU A 4 11.00 -32.37 -6.28
C LEU A 4 11.52 -30.93 -6.32
N LEU A 5 12.11 -30.43 -5.24
CA LEU A 5 12.60 -29.05 -5.16
C LEU A 5 13.84 -28.74 -6.01
N LYS A 6 14.53 -29.77 -6.51
CA LYS A 6 15.65 -29.63 -7.46
C LYS A 6 15.19 -29.56 -8.92
N ASP A 7 13.94 -29.94 -9.20
CA ASP A 7 13.36 -29.80 -10.54
C ASP A 7 13.08 -28.31 -10.81
N PRO A 8 13.39 -27.79 -12.02
CA PRO A 8 13.13 -26.39 -12.37
C PRO A 8 11.68 -25.95 -12.13
N ASN A 9 10.71 -26.85 -12.35
CA ASN A 9 9.29 -26.60 -12.13
C ASN A 9 8.82 -27.03 -10.73
N GLY A 10 9.69 -27.63 -9.93
CA GLY A 10 9.37 -28.29 -8.68
C GLY A 10 8.82 -27.37 -7.58
N LEU A 11 9.55 -26.29 -7.32
CA LEU A 11 9.14 -25.27 -6.35
C LEU A 11 7.84 -24.62 -6.79
N GLU A 12 7.80 -24.13 -8.04
CA GLU A 12 6.63 -23.45 -8.60
C GLU A 12 5.38 -24.33 -8.61
N PHE A 13 5.50 -25.59 -9.06
CA PHE A 13 4.39 -26.56 -9.01
C PHE A 13 3.87 -26.74 -7.59
N THR A 14 4.77 -26.93 -6.62
CA THR A 14 4.39 -27.16 -5.22
C THR A 14 3.69 -25.93 -4.65
N LEU A 15 4.25 -24.74 -4.86
CA LEU A 15 3.68 -23.48 -4.39
C LEU A 15 2.30 -23.22 -5.01
N ARG A 16 2.16 -23.34 -6.34
CA ARG A 16 0.87 -23.14 -7.01
C ARG A 16 -0.14 -24.21 -6.62
N PHE A 17 0.26 -25.47 -6.41
CA PHE A 17 -0.66 -26.52 -5.96
C PHE A 17 -1.20 -26.23 -4.56
N VAL A 18 -0.31 -25.92 -3.63
CA VAL A 18 -0.67 -25.58 -2.26
C VAL A 18 -1.58 -24.33 -2.27
N ASP A 19 -1.15 -23.27 -2.95
CA ASP A 19 -1.84 -21.98 -2.90
C ASP A 19 -3.13 -21.92 -3.75
N ARG A 20 -3.22 -22.68 -4.85
CA ARG A 20 -4.34 -22.60 -5.81
C ARG A 20 -5.26 -23.82 -5.83
N VAL A 21 -4.89 -24.95 -5.21
CA VAL A 21 -5.77 -26.16 -5.12
C VAL A 21 -6.18 -26.44 -3.67
N ILE A 22 -5.28 -26.29 -2.71
CA ILE A 22 -5.58 -26.56 -1.30
C ILE A 22 -6.35 -25.40 -0.67
N ARG A 23 -5.86 -24.17 -0.86
CA ARG A 23 -6.42 -22.97 -0.22
C ARG A 23 -7.88 -22.67 -0.59
N PRO A 24 -8.32 -22.74 -1.87
CA PRO A 24 -9.65 -22.26 -2.21
C PRO A 24 -10.76 -23.03 -1.50
N GLU A 25 -11.71 -22.34 -0.87
CA GLU A 25 -12.87 -22.98 -0.25
C GLU A 25 -13.75 -23.67 -1.30
N ASN A 26 -13.84 -23.07 -2.49
CA ASN A 26 -14.66 -23.60 -3.57
C ASN A 26 -13.97 -24.77 -4.30
N ILE A 27 -14.60 -25.94 -4.26
CA ILE A 27 -14.08 -27.17 -4.88
C ILE A 27 -13.94 -27.03 -6.41
N ARG A 28 -14.86 -26.32 -7.08
CA ARG A 28 -14.79 -26.12 -8.54
C ARG A 28 -13.62 -25.22 -8.93
N VAL A 29 -13.28 -24.24 -8.09
CA VAL A 29 -12.10 -23.38 -8.27
C VAL A 29 -10.82 -24.22 -8.15
N ALA A 30 -10.71 -25.00 -7.08
CA ALA A 30 -9.60 -25.95 -6.89
C ALA A 30 -9.46 -26.94 -8.06
N ALA A 31 -10.58 -27.41 -8.61
CA ALA A 31 -10.60 -28.31 -9.78
C ALA A 31 -10.05 -27.67 -11.06
N ARG A 32 -10.41 -26.41 -11.34
CA ARG A 32 -9.85 -25.68 -12.49
C ARG A 32 -8.34 -25.46 -12.33
N GLU A 33 -7.90 -25.11 -11.13
CA GLU A 33 -6.47 -24.91 -10.86
C GLU A 33 -5.69 -26.21 -10.93
N LEU A 34 -6.25 -27.33 -10.44
CA LEU A 34 -5.64 -28.65 -10.60
C LEU A 34 -5.46 -29.02 -12.08
N ARG A 35 -6.42 -28.69 -12.94
CA ARG A 35 -6.31 -28.85 -14.41
C ARG A 35 -5.19 -27.98 -14.99
N LYS A 36 -5.04 -26.73 -14.56
CA LYS A 36 -3.97 -25.84 -15.05
C LYS A 36 -2.58 -26.36 -14.64
N LEU A 37 -2.46 -26.90 -13.43
CA LEU A 37 -1.21 -27.42 -12.89
C LEU A 37 -0.66 -28.63 -13.63
N THR A 38 -1.51 -29.38 -14.37
CA THR A 38 -1.02 -30.54 -15.15
C THR A 38 0.01 -30.16 -16.22
N LYS A 39 0.10 -28.87 -16.58
CA LYS A 39 1.05 -28.34 -17.57
C LYS A 39 2.49 -28.24 -17.05
N ILE A 40 2.66 -28.09 -15.74
CA ILE A 40 3.98 -27.85 -15.11
C ILE A 40 4.33 -28.97 -14.11
N VAL A 41 3.83 -30.18 -14.33
CA VAL A 41 4.11 -31.34 -13.46
C VAL A 41 5.61 -31.67 -13.54
N PRO A 42 6.35 -31.62 -12.41
CA PRO A 42 7.78 -31.87 -12.38
C PRO A 42 8.15 -33.26 -12.88
N ALA A 43 9.25 -33.36 -13.62
CA ALA A 43 9.76 -34.63 -14.14
C ALA A 43 10.33 -35.51 -13.02
N ALA A 44 10.80 -34.89 -11.93
CA ALA A 44 11.33 -35.57 -10.74
C ALA A 44 10.27 -36.37 -9.94
N LEU A 45 8.98 -36.24 -10.24
CA LEU A 45 7.93 -37.05 -9.61
C LEU A 45 7.91 -38.48 -10.20
N PRO A 46 7.65 -39.52 -9.38
CA PRO A 46 7.47 -40.89 -9.86
C PRO A 46 6.48 -40.98 -11.04
N PRO A 47 6.70 -41.83 -12.05
CA PRO A 47 5.82 -41.93 -13.23
C PRO A 47 4.34 -42.14 -12.88
N LEU A 48 4.06 -42.96 -11.86
CA LEU A 48 2.70 -43.22 -11.37
C LEU A 48 2.05 -41.96 -10.77
N ASP A 49 2.79 -41.18 -9.97
CA ASP A 49 2.28 -39.93 -9.39
C ASP A 49 2.02 -38.89 -10.48
N ARG A 50 2.89 -38.79 -11.48
CA ARG A 50 2.68 -37.90 -12.64
C ARG A 50 1.43 -38.29 -13.42
N PHE A 51 1.22 -39.59 -13.65
CA PHE A 51 0.01 -40.08 -14.30
C PHE A 51 -1.24 -39.77 -13.47
N ALA A 52 -1.21 -40.03 -12.17
CA ALA A 52 -2.32 -39.75 -11.25
C ALA A 52 -2.68 -38.25 -11.20
N ILE A 53 -1.68 -37.35 -11.18
CA ILE A 53 -1.91 -35.91 -11.21
C ILE A 53 -2.51 -35.47 -12.54
N LYS A 54 -2.01 -35.99 -13.67
CA LYS A 54 -2.54 -35.67 -15.00
C LYS A 54 -3.97 -36.16 -15.20
N LEU A 55 -4.25 -37.41 -14.79
CA LEU A 55 -5.58 -38.01 -14.82
C LEU A 55 -6.54 -37.26 -13.88
N GLY A 56 -6.12 -37.01 -12.64
CA GLY A 56 -6.87 -36.23 -11.67
C GLY A 56 -7.17 -34.83 -12.18
N GLY A 57 -6.19 -34.13 -12.74
CA GLY A 57 -6.41 -32.80 -13.33
C GLY A 57 -7.35 -32.82 -14.54
N PHE A 58 -7.32 -33.86 -15.38
CA PHE A 58 -8.30 -34.04 -16.46
C PHE A 58 -9.72 -34.29 -15.93
N MET A 59 -9.85 -35.14 -14.91
CA MET A 59 -11.14 -35.50 -14.31
C MET A 59 -11.71 -34.39 -13.42
N ALA A 60 -10.88 -33.56 -12.80
CA ALA A 60 -11.30 -32.62 -11.76
C ALA A 60 -12.40 -31.64 -12.20
N PRO A 61 -12.38 -31.03 -13.41
CA PRO A 61 -13.46 -30.14 -13.84
C PRO A 61 -14.84 -30.83 -13.95
N TYR A 62 -14.86 -32.14 -14.28
CA TYR A 62 -16.08 -32.93 -14.46
C TYR A 62 -16.54 -33.58 -13.15
N PHE A 63 -15.59 -34.06 -12.33
CA PHE A 63 -15.82 -34.76 -11.08
C PHE A 63 -15.09 -34.09 -9.90
N PRO A 64 -15.38 -32.81 -9.59
CA PRO A 64 -14.64 -32.06 -8.59
C PRO A 64 -14.83 -32.62 -7.16
N PHE A 65 -16.02 -33.13 -6.86
CA PHE A 65 -16.39 -33.63 -5.54
C PHE A 65 -15.56 -34.83 -5.05
N PRO A 66 -15.29 -35.87 -5.87
CA PRO A 66 -14.38 -36.93 -5.46
C PRO A 66 -12.89 -36.55 -5.64
N VAL A 67 -12.54 -35.88 -6.74
CA VAL A 67 -11.12 -35.69 -7.11
C VAL A 67 -10.39 -34.73 -6.17
N ILE A 68 -10.99 -33.60 -5.81
CA ILE A 68 -10.32 -32.58 -4.99
C ILE A 68 -10.08 -33.04 -3.55
N PRO A 69 -11.04 -33.68 -2.85
CA PRO A 69 -10.77 -34.27 -1.54
C PRO A 69 -9.65 -35.31 -1.56
N ILE A 70 -9.59 -36.16 -2.60
CA ILE A 70 -8.50 -37.14 -2.77
C ILE A 70 -7.16 -36.40 -2.94
N ALA A 71 -7.10 -35.42 -3.84
CA ALA A 71 -5.89 -34.62 -4.06
C ALA A 71 -5.41 -33.91 -2.78
N ARG A 72 -6.34 -33.33 -2.00
CA ARG A 72 -6.07 -32.71 -0.69
C ARG A 72 -5.56 -33.74 0.32
N PHE A 73 -6.15 -34.94 0.35
CA PHE A 73 -5.77 -36.01 1.26
C PHE A 73 -4.35 -36.54 0.98
N VAL A 74 -4.02 -36.78 -0.29
CA VAL A 74 -2.68 -37.22 -0.71
C VAL A 74 -1.63 -36.20 -0.29
N LEU A 75 -1.85 -34.92 -0.58
CA LEU A 75 -0.90 -33.88 -0.19
C LEU A 75 -0.76 -33.75 1.33
N ARG A 76 -1.87 -33.77 2.08
CA ARG A 76 -1.84 -33.77 3.55
C ARG A 76 -1.00 -34.93 4.08
N SER A 77 -1.11 -36.10 3.47
CA SER A 77 -0.29 -37.26 3.82
C SER A 77 1.20 -37.02 3.52
N LEU A 78 1.52 -36.42 2.37
CA LEU A 78 2.89 -36.08 1.98
C LEU A 78 3.56 -35.09 2.93
N VAL A 79 2.85 -34.11 3.49
CA VAL A 79 3.43 -33.11 4.40
C VAL A 79 3.12 -33.35 5.88
N SER A 80 2.41 -34.43 6.22
CA SER A 80 2.07 -34.81 7.60
C SER A 80 3.27 -35.03 8.52
N HIS A 81 4.43 -35.33 7.95
CA HIS A 81 5.68 -35.44 8.69
C HIS A 81 6.25 -34.08 9.13
N LEU A 82 5.86 -32.98 8.48
CA LEU A 82 6.28 -31.61 8.78
C LEU A 82 5.37 -30.92 9.79
N ILE A 83 4.08 -31.29 9.83
CA ILE A 83 3.07 -30.63 10.67
C ILE A 83 2.34 -31.68 11.51
N ALA A 84 2.28 -31.46 12.81
CA ALA A 84 1.52 -32.31 13.72
C ALA A 84 0.02 -31.96 13.69
N ASP A 85 -0.81 -32.98 13.82
CA ASP A 85 -2.26 -32.86 13.92
C ASP A 85 -2.65 -32.45 15.34
N ALA A 86 -3.40 -31.35 15.48
CA ALA A 86 -3.83 -30.82 16.78
C ALA A 86 -4.83 -31.72 17.53
N ARG A 87 -5.47 -32.71 16.88
CA ARG A 87 -6.50 -33.54 17.51
C ARG A 87 -5.92 -34.33 18.70
N PRO A 88 -6.56 -34.33 19.88
CA PRO A 88 -5.96 -34.83 21.12
C PRO A 88 -5.33 -36.22 21.02
N GLN A 89 -6.05 -37.22 20.51
CA GLN A 89 -5.54 -38.60 20.41
C GLN A 89 -4.38 -38.74 19.42
N LYS A 90 -4.46 -38.04 18.28
CA LYS A 90 -3.41 -38.07 17.24
C LYS A 90 -2.16 -37.34 17.72
N LEU A 91 -2.33 -36.20 18.38
CA LEU A 91 -1.26 -35.45 19.00
C LEU A 91 -0.59 -36.29 20.09
N THR A 92 -1.34 -36.87 21.03
CA THR A 92 -0.78 -37.72 22.11
C THR A 92 0.08 -38.86 21.55
N ARG A 93 -0.43 -39.60 20.56
CA ARG A 93 0.34 -40.68 19.88
C ARG A 93 1.59 -40.15 19.18
N HIS A 94 1.51 -38.94 18.62
CA HIS A 94 2.62 -38.30 17.96
C HIS A 94 3.70 -37.87 18.97
N LEU A 95 3.30 -37.21 20.05
CA LEU A 95 4.17 -36.75 21.12
C LEU A 95 4.85 -37.94 21.83
N SER A 96 4.11 -39.02 22.11
CA SER A 96 4.68 -40.21 22.75
C SER A 96 5.74 -40.89 21.89
N LYS A 97 5.51 -41.00 20.57
CA LYS A 97 6.48 -41.59 19.63
C LYS A 97 7.79 -40.79 19.60
N VAL A 98 7.73 -39.47 19.59
CA VAL A 98 8.95 -38.64 19.55
C VAL A 98 9.64 -38.57 20.92
N ARG A 99 8.87 -38.55 22.02
CA ARG A 99 9.41 -38.59 23.38
C ARG A 99 10.08 -39.92 23.71
N ALA A 100 9.64 -41.04 23.12
CA ALA A 100 10.27 -42.35 23.30
C ALA A 100 11.75 -42.34 22.86
N ASP A 101 12.10 -41.45 21.93
CA ASP A 101 13.49 -41.24 21.53
C ASP A 101 14.24 -40.31 22.51
N GLY A 102 13.67 -39.81 23.61
CA GLY A 102 14.35 -38.85 24.49
C GLY A 102 14.49 -37.45 23.88
N VAL A 103 13.61 -37.08 22.95
CA VAL A 103 13.59 -35.78 22.27
C VAL A 103 12.51 -34.88 22.88
N GLN A 104 12.86 -33.63 23.15
CA GLN A 104 11.91 -32.61 23.62
C GLN A 104 11.20 -31.94 22.44
N LEU A 105 10.02 -31.38 22.68
CA LEU A 105 9.17 -30.81 21.64
C LEU A 105 8.79 -29.39 21.99
N ASN A 106 9.08 -28.44 21.09
CA ASN A 106 8.48 -27.12 21.14
C ASN A 106 7.27 -27.09 20.21
N LEU A 107 6.09 -26.92 20.78
CA LEU A 107 4.86 -26.84 19.99
C LEU A 107 4.55 -25.39 19.62
N ASN A 108 4.33 -25.14 18.33
CA ASN A 108 3.82 -23.86 17.84
C ASN A 108 2.46 -24.07 17.15
N LEU A 109 1.42 -23.39 17.62
CA LEU A 109 0.09 -23.48 17.04
C LEU A 109 -0.05 -22.56 15.82
N LEU A 110 -0.17 -23.19 14.65
CA LEU A 110 -0.57 -22.51 13.42
C LEU A 110 -2.09 -22.32 13.39
N GLY A 111 -2.55 -21.34 12.63
CA GLY A 111 -3.95 -20.98 12.48
C GLY A 111 -4.04 -19.63 11.77
N GLU A 112 -5.27 -19.18 11.49
CA GLU A 112 -5.60 -18.02 10.63
C GLU A 112 -4.79 -16.74 10.91
N ALA A 113 -4.75 -15.84 9.92
CA ALA A 113 -4.19 -14.52 10.11
C ALA A 113 -4.92 -13.79 11.24
N VAL A 114 -4.16 -13.22 12.17
CA VAL A 114 -4.71 -12.48 13.31
C VAL A 114 -4.98 -11.04 12.85
N LEU A 115 -6.11 -10.84 12.17
CA LEU A 115 -6.54 -9.51 11.71
C LEU A 115 -7.33 -8.74 12.77
N GLY A 116 -7.94 -9.45 13.73
CA GLY A 116 -8.73 -8.87 14.80
C GLY A 116 -8.60 -9.62 16.14
N GLU A 117 -9.25 -9.07 17.15
CA GLU A 117 -9.15 -9.48 18.54
C GLU A 117 -9.83 -10.80 18.83
N ALA A 118 -10.86 -11.18 18.08
CA ALA A 118 -11.53 -12.48 18.26
C ALA A 118 -10.59 -13.62 17.86
N GLU A 119 -9.92 -13.54 16.70
CA GLU A 119 -8.93 -14.55 16.30
C GLU A 119 -7.69 -14.53 17.21
N ALA A 120 -7.24 -13.35 17.67
CA ALA A 120 -6.15 -13.26 18.65
C ALA A 120 -6.51 -14.00 19.97
N THR A 121 -7.73 -13.79 20.46
CA THR A 121 -8.26 -14.46 21.67
C THR A 121 -8.39 -15.97 21.45
N ASN A 122 -8.89 -16.39 20.29
CA ASN A 122 -9.00 -17.80 19.90
C ASN A 122 -7.62 -18.47 19.86
N ARG A 123 -6.63 -17.83 19.24
CA ARG A 123 -5.25 -18.34 19.15
C ARG A 123 -4.62 -18.51 20.52
N LEU A 124 -4.75 -17.50 21.38
CA LEU A 124 -4.22 -17.53 22.72
C LEU A 124 -4.90 -18.63 23.57
N SER A 125 -6.23 -18.75 23.47
CA SER A 125 -7.00 -19.76 24.20
C SER A 125 -6.61 -21.19 23.80
N LYS A 126 -6.56 -21.49 22.49
CA LYS A 126 -6.09 -22.79 21.98
C LYS A 126 -4.64 -23.10 22.37
N THR A 127 -3.78 -22.07 22.41
CA THR A 127 -2.40 -22.22 22.89
C THR A 127 -2.36 -22.54 24.39
N PHE A 128 -3.25 -21.93 25.17
CA PHE A 128 -3.38 -22.22 26.58
C PHE A 128 -3.89 -23.64 26.82
N GLU A 129 -4.92 -24.09 26.09
CA GLU A 129 -5.38 -25.48 26.12
C GLU A 129 -4.25 -26.46 25.78
N LEU A 130 -3.42 -26.14 24.79
CA LEU A 130 -2.26 -26.95 24.42
C LEU A 130 -1.24 -27.02 25.57
N LEU A 131 -0.96 -25.90 26.24
CA LEU A 131 -0.06 -25.83 27.39
C LEU A 131 -0.61 -26.57 28.62
N GLN A 132 -1.93 -26.66 28.77
CA GLN A 132 -2.59 -27.34 29.88
C GLN A 132 -2.47 -28.86 29.82
N ARG A 133 -2.15 -29.41 28.65
CA ARG A 133 -1.96 -30.86 28.51
C ARG A 133 -0.76 -31.34 29.32
N SER A 134 -0.93 -32.47 30.00
CA SER A 134 0.14 -33.11 30.79
C SER A 134 1.33 -33.53 29.93
N ASP A 135 1.11 -33.86 28.65
CA ASP A 135 2.12 -34.30 27.69
C ASP A 135 2.76 -33.16 26.87
N VAL A 136 2.56 -31.90 27.25
CA VAL A 136 3.16 -30.71 26.62
C VAL A 136 3.95 -29.93 27.66
N ASP A 137 5.24 -29.72 27.42
CA ASP A 137 6.12 -29.01 28.38
C ASP A 137 6.62 -27.65 27.86
N TYR A 138 6.49 -27.40 26.55
CA TYR A 138 7.06 -26.24 25.89
C TYR A 138 6.13 -25.76 24.77
N VAL A 139 5.75 -24.47 24.81
CA VAL A 139 5.05 -23.80 23.70
C VAL A 139 5.78 -22.53 23.25
N SER A 140 5.67 -22.24 21.95
CA SER A 140 6.11 -20.98 21.33
C SER A 140 4.91 -20.11 21.00
N VAL A 141 4.98 -18.81 21.30
CA VAL A 141 3.91 -17.82 21.06
C VAL A 141 4.51 -16.55 20.48
N LYS A 142 3.79 -15.86 19.58
CA LYS A 142 4.20 -14.57 19.03
C LYS A 142 3.36 -13.45 19.61
N VAL A 143 3.94 -12.28 19.87
CA VAL A 143 3.17 -11.12 20.37
C VAL A 143 2.03 -10.73 19.42
N SER A 144 2.28 -10.77 18.11
CA SER A 144 1.30 -10.53 17.05
C SER A 144 0.19 -11.58 16.96
N SER A 145 0.34 -12.73 17.64
CA SER A 145 -0.71 -13.76 17.74
C SER A 145 -1.59 -13.62 18.99
N VAL A 146 -1.16 -12.80 19.96
CA VAL A 146 -1.85 -12.57 21.24
C VAL A 146 -2.77 -11.36 21.16
N VAL A 147 -2.32 -10.33 20.44
CA VAL A 147 -3.01 -9.06 20.26
C VAL A 147 -2.99 -8.71 18.78
N SER A 148 -4.13 -8.29 18.25
CA SER A 148 -4.24 -7.87 16.86
C SER A 148 -3.86 -6.39 16.69
N GLN A 149 -3.46 -6.00 15.47
CA GLN A 149 -3.27 -4.60 15.08
C GLN A 149 -2.38 -3.80 16.05
N LEU A 150 -1.25 -4.37 16.48
CA LEU A 150 -0.28 -3.72 17.35
C LEU A 150 0.21 -2.40 16.72
N SER A 151 0.10 -1.30 17.48
CA SER A 151 0.53 0.03 17.03
C SER A 151 1.93 0.33 17.55
N MET A 152 2.87 0.57 16.63
CA MET A 152 4.22 1.03 16.98
C MET A 152 4.26 2.52 17.35
N TRP A 153 3.25 3.29 16.96
CA TRP A 153 3.04 4.67 17.42
C TRP A 153 2.55 4.70 18.88
N GLY A 154 1.60 3.82 19.22
CA GLY A 154 1.10 3.57 20.58
C GLY A 154 1.90 2.48 21.29
N TYR A 155 3.22 2.62 21.34
CA TYR A 155 4.12 1.53 21.75
C TYR A 155 3.85 1.02 23.17
N GLU A 156 3.66 1.91 24.14
CA GLU A 156 3.40 1.53 25.54
C GLU A 156 2.02 0.86 25.72
N ASP A 157 0.99 1.33 25.01
CA ASP A 157 -0.35 0.71 25.00
C ASP A 157 -0.29 -0.71 24.42
N SER A 158 0.45 -0.89 23.32
CA SER A 158 0.70 -2.19 22.71
C SER A 158 1.40 -3.16 23.68
N ILE A 159 2.44 -2.70 24.39
CA ILE A 159 3.12 -3.51 25.42
C ILE A 159 2.13 -3.92 26.53
N ALA A 160 1.38 -2.95 27.07
CA ALA A 160 0.46 -3.20 28.18
C ALA A 160 -0.62 -4.22 27.79
N ARG A 161 -1.22 -4.10 26.60
CA ARG A 161 -2.22 -5.05 26.07
C ARG A 161 -1.66 -6.46 25.93
N VAL A 162 -0.42 -6.59 25.43
CA VAL A 162 0.22 -7.91 25.28
C VAL A 162 0.51 -8.53 26.64
N ILE A 163 1.01 -7.74 27.60
CA ILE A 163 1.28 -8.21 28.97
C ILE A 163 -0.01 -8.70 29.64
N ASP A 164 -1.07 -7.88 29.61
CA ASP A 164 -2.36 -8.22 30.23
C ASP A 164 -2.87 -9.58 29.75
N ARG A 165 -2.81 -9.84 28.44
CA ARG A 165 -3.26 -11.11 27.86
C ARG A 165 -2.33 -12.29 28.09
N LEU A 166 -1.02 -12.08 28.13
CA LEU A 166 -0.06 -13.16 28.37
C LEU A 166 0.02 -13.58 29.84
N GLU A 167 -0.36 -12.70 30.77
CA GLU A 167 -0.20 -12.94 32.21
C GLU A 167 -0.88 -14.24 32.70
N PRO A 168 -2.12 -14.60 32.32
CA PRO A 168 -2.72 -15.87 32.70
C PRO A 168 -1.90 -17.09 32.25
N LEU A 169 -1.39 -17.07 31.00
CA LEU A 169 -0.58 -18.15 30.43
C LEU A 169 0.75 -18.31 31.18
N TYR A 170 1.42 -17.19 31.50
CA TYR A 170 2.69 -17.18 32.24
C TYR A 170 2.52 -17.62 33.70
N ASN A 171 1.43 -17.20 34.36
CA ASN A 171 1.12 -17.63 35.72
C ASN A 171 0.87 -19.15 35.78
N TYR A 172 0.15 -19.70 34.80
CA TYR A 172 -0.02 -21.15 34.68
C TYR A 172 1.31 -21.88 34.48
N ALA A 173 2.14 -21.39 33.55
CA ALA A 173 3.45 -21.99 33.27
C ALA A 173 4.36 -21.99 34.50
N ASN A 174 4.32 -20.93 35.31
CA ASN A 174 5.07 -20.86 36.56
C ASN A 174 4.60 -21.89 37.60
N ARG A 175 3.29 -22.08 37.75
CA ARG A 175 2.73 -23.06 38.68
C ARG A 175 3.03 -24.50 38.27
N GLU A 176 2.82 -24.82 36.99
CA GLU A 176 2.96 -26.17 36.44
C GLU A 176 4.38 -26.47 35.92
N LYS A 177 5.34 -25.55 36.12
CA LYS A 177 6.74 -25.65 35.66
C LYS A 177 6.87 -25.90 34.16
N LYS A 178 5.99 -25.28 33.36
CA LYS A 178 6.00 -25.34 31.89
C LYS A 178 6.88 -24.23 31.31
N PHE A 179 7.27 -24.38 30.05
CA PHE A 179 8.12 -23.43 29.34
C PHE A 179 7.35 -22.66 28.26
N ILE A 180 7.50 -21.33 28.25
CA ILE A 180 6.96 -20.46 27.21
C ILE A 180 8.12 -19.76 26.51
N ASN A 181 8.11 -19.77 25.17
CA ASN A 181 9.05 -19.03 24.35
C ASN A 181 8.32 -17.95 23.51
N LEU A 182 8.83 -16.73 23.53
CA LEU A 182 8.36 -15.68 22.63
C LEU A 182 9.13 -15.73 21.30
N ASP A 183 8.40 -16.01 20.23
CA ASP A 183 8.88 -16.01 18.86
C ASP A 183 8.80 -14.59 18.25
N MET A 184 9.70 -14.29 17.30
CA MET A 184 9.73 -13.03 16.53
C MET A 184 9.69 -13.33 15.03
N GLU A 185 9.00 -12.49 14.26
CA GLU A 185 8.97 -12.59 12.80
C GLU A 185 9.51 -11.33 12.12
N GLU A 186 8.85 -10.18 12.30
CA GLU A 186 9.14 -8.94 11.59
C GLU A 186 10.11 -8.04 12.38
N TYR A 187 10.86 -7.17 11.69
CA TYR A 187 11.78 -6.22 12.34
C TYR A 187 11.10 -5.37 13.43
N ARG A 188 9.87 -4.89 13.15
CA ARG A 188 9.07 -4.09 14.10
C ARG A 188 8.78 -4.80 15.43
N ASP A 189 8.81 -6.13 15.45
CA ASP A 189 8.51 -6.91 16.66
C ASP A 189 9.70 -7.01 17.62
N LEU A 190 10.92 -6.73 17.17
CA LEU A 190 12.16 -6.98 17.94
C LEU A 190 12.11 -6.32 19.32
N TRP A 191 12.06 -4.99 19.35
CA TRP A 191 12.08 -4.24 20.61
C TRP A 191 10.79 -4.41 21.40
N LEU A 192 9.63 -4.50 20.71
CA LEU A 192 8.34 -4.73 21.36
C LEU A 192 8.36 -6.03 22.19
N THR A 193 8.82 -7.12 21.58
CA THR A 193 8.87 -8.44 22.22
C THR A 193 9.88 -8.48 23.36
N ILE A 194 11.02 -7.79 23.22
CA ILE A 194 12.02 -7.66 24.30
C ILE A 194 11.43 -6.94 25.52
N GLU A 195 10.73 -5.82 25.31
CA GLU A 195 10.13 -5.07 26.40
C GLU A 195 8.98 -5.83 27.08
N VAL A 196 8.11 -6.48 26.30
CA VAL A 196 7.08 -7.38 26.84
C VAL A 196 7.72 -8.48 27.70
N PHE A 197 8.77 -9.14 27.20
CA PHE A 197 9.45 -10.22 27.90
C PHE A 197 10.07 -9.74 29.23
N LYS A 198 10.81 -8.63 29.19
CA LYS A 198 11.44 -8.03 30.37
C LYS A 198 10.40 -7.64 31.43
N GLN A 199 9.37 -6.89 31.04
CA GLN A 199 8.34 -6.42 31.97
C GLN A 199 7.52 -7.58 32.56
N MET A 200 7.15 -8.56 31.74
CA MET A 200 6.45 -9.76 32.21
C MET A 200 7.29 -10.50 33.26
N LEU A 201 8.55 -10.81 32.95
CA LEU A 201 9.41 -11.54 33.87
C LEU A 201 9.82 -10.71 35.09
N SER A 202 9.82 -9.38 35.03
CA SER A 202 10.04 -8.53 36.21
C SER A 202 8.93 -8.61 37.27
N LYS A 203 7.76 -9.17 36.94
CA LYS A 203 6.68 -9.36 37.93
C LYS A 203 7.13 -10.29 39.07
N PRO A 204 6.93 -9.94 40.36
CA PRO A 204 7.39 -10.75 41.49
C PRO A 204 6.90 -12.21 41.47
N LYS A 205 5.65 -12.45 41.06
CA LYS A 205 5.07 -13.80 40.96
C LYS A 205 5.80 -14.70 39.95
N LEU A 206 6.47 -14.11 38.96
CA LEU A 206 7.17 -14.81 37.88
C LEU A 206 8.69 -14.86 38.12
N LYS A 207 9.19 -14.48 39.30
CA LYS A 207 10.61 -14.46 39.65
C LYS A 207 11.33 -15.79 39.36
N ASN A 208 10.65 -16.92 39.60
CA ASN A 208 11.22 -18.26 39.45
C ASN A 208 10.89 -18.93 38.11
N LEU A 209 10.11 -18.28 37.25
CA LEU A 209 9.77 -18.82 35.93
C LEU A 209 10.99 -18.77 35.00
N LYS A 210 11.28 -19.91 34.37
CA LYS A 210 12.17 -20.01 33.21
C LYS A 210 11.33 -19.81 31.95
N ALA A 211 11.68 -18.81 31.14
CA ALA A 211 11.03 -18.54 29.87
C ALA A 211 12.07 -18.17 28.80
N GLY A 212 11.66 -18.25 27.54
CA GLY A 212 12.53 -18.04 26.39
C GLY A 212 12.09 -16.89 25.48
N ILE A 213 13.05 -16.37 24.72
CA ILE A 213 12.82 -15.36 23.67
C ILE A 213 13.73 -15.67 22.47
N VAL A 214 13.24 -15.40 21.26
CA VAL A 214 14.01 -15.51 20.01
C VAL A 214 14.88 -14.27 19.80
N ILE A 215 16.08 -14.45 19.24
CA ILE A 215 16.90 -13.38 18.65
C ILE A 215 17.32 -13.80 17.25
N GLN A 216 17.10 -12.92 16.27
CA GLN A 216 17.37 -13.18 14.85
C GLN A 216 18.71 -12.57 14.44
N ALA A 217 19.70 -13.41 14.13
CA ALA A 217 21.08 -12.99 13.86
C ALA A 217 21.28 -12.27 12.51
N TYR A 218 20.32 -12.33 11.59
CA TYR A 218 20.36 -11.57 10.35
C TYR A 218 20.17 -10.05 10.54
N LEU A 219 19.81 -9.59 11.75
CA LEU A 219 19.69 -8.17 12.09
C LEU A 219 20.99 -7.68 12.72
N PRO A 220 21.55 -6.54 12.30
CA PRO A 220 22.63 -5.89 13.03
C PRO A 220 22.25 -5.55 14.48
N ASP A 221 21.01 -5.08 14.67
CA ASP A 221 20.40 -4.73 15.95
C ASP A 221 20.40 -5.86 16.99
N SER A 222 20.47 -7.12 16.52
CA SER A 222 20.45 -8.29 17.38
C SER A 222 21.62 -8.28 18.37
N TYR A 223 22.73 -7.61 18.05
CA TYR A 223 23.87 -7.44 18.94
C TYR A 223 23.54 -6.59 20.16
N ALA A 224 22.92 -5.42 19.94
CA ALA A 224 22.47 -4.54 21.03
C ALA A 224 21.34 -5.18 21.83
N ALA A 225 20.36 -5.78 21.15
CA ALA A 225 19.26 -6.53 21.76
C ALA A 225 19.76 -7.67 22.65
N LEU A 226 20.78 -8.42 22.21
CA LEU A 226 21.39 -9.48 23.01
C LEU A 226 22.03 -8.94 24.29
N LYS A 227 22.80 -7.84 24.20
CA LYS A 227 23.43 -7.22 25.37
C LYS A 227 22.39 -6.78 26.40
N GLU A 228 21.29 -6.18 25.94
CA GLU A 228 20.19 -5.75 26.80
C GLU A 228 19.55 -6.93 27.54
N LEU A 229 19.27 -8.03 26.82
CA LEU A 229 18.72 -9.26 27.43
C LEU A 229 19.68 -9.92 28.42
N ILE A 230 20.99 -9.94 28.12
CA ILE A 230 22.02 -10.47 29.03
C ILE A 230 22.09 -9.63 30.31
N ALA A 231 22.09 -8.30 30.19
CA ALA A 231 22.11 -7.41 31.34
C ALA A 231 20.87 -7.62 32.23
N PHE A 232 19.69 -7.73 31.61
CA PHE A 232 18.46 -8.09 32.29
C PHE A 232 18.55 -9.45 33.00
N ALA A 233 19.03 -10.49 32.31
CA ALA A 233 19.16 -11.84 32.87
C ALA A 233 20.10 -11.88 34.07
N GLN A 234 21.26 -11.22 33.97
CA GLN A 234 22.22 -11.14 35.07
C GLN A 234 21.65 -10.39 36.27
N LYS A 235 20.94 -9.28 36.05
CA LYS A 235 20.23 -8.55 37.12
C LYS A 235 19.17 -9.43 37.79
N ARG A 236 18.37 -10.12 36.99
CA ARG A 236 17.33 -11.05 37.47
C ARG A 236 17.91 -12.17 38.33
N VAL A 237 18.99 -12.81 37.88
CA VAL A 237 19.65 -13.90 38.63
C VAL A 237 20.33 -13.39 39.90
N ARG A 238 21.00 -12.23 39.86
CA ARG A 238 21.55 -11.60 41.07
C ARG A 238 20.47 -11.28 42.11
N ALA A 239 19.26 -10.94 41.67
CA ALA A 239 18.10 -10.74 42.55
C ALA A 239 17.46 -12.06 43.03
N GLY A 240 18.05 -13.22 42.74
CA GLY A 240 17.56 -14.55 43.11
C GLY A 240 16.46 -15.09 42.19
N GLY A 241 16.28 -14.54 40.99
CA GLY A 241 15.35 -15.04 39.98
C GLY A 241 15.94 -16.14 39.11
N ALA A 242 15.07 -16.83 38.36
CA ALA A 242 15.48 -17.87 37.43
C ALA A 242 16.18 -17.30 36.17
N PRO A 243 17.12 -18.04 35.55
CA PRO A 243 17.74 -17.64 34.29
C PRO A 243 16.72 -17.63 33.15
N ILE A 244 17.01 -16.87 32.10
CA ILE A 244 16.22 -16.86 30.86
C ILE A 244 16.85 -17.80 29.82
N LYS A 245 16.10 -18.10 28.76
CA LYS A 245 16.63 -18.74 27.55
C LYS A 245 16.62 -17.78 26.37
N ILE A 246 17.69 -17.75 25.59
CA ILE A 246 17.71 -17.05 24.30
C ILE A 246 17.84 -18.10 23.21
N ARG A 247 16.81 -18.21 22.36
CA ARG A 247 16.84 -19.03 21.15
C ARG A 247 17.43 -18.19 20.03
N LEU A 248 18.66 -18.49 19.65
CA LEU A 248 19.33 -17.84 18.53
C LEU A 248 18.93 -18.52 17.23
N VAL A 249 18.33 -17.75 16.31
CA VAL A 249 18.01 -18.16 14.94
C VAL A 249 18.75 -17.27 13.97
N LYS A 250 18.90 -17.68 12.70
CA LYS A 250 19.39 -16.77 11.65
C LYS A 250 18.34 -15.70 11.32
N GLY A 251 17.12 -16.13 11.02
CA GLY A 251 16.02 -15.28 10.59
C GLY A 251 15.19 -15.99 9.53
N ALA A 252 13.90 -15.66 9.40
CA ALA A 252 12.96 -16.39 8.54
C ALA A 252 12.02 -15.48 7.71
N ASN A 253 12.24 -14.15 7.76
CA ASN A 253 11.35 -13.17 7.13
C ASN A 253 12.03 -12.30 6.06
N LEU A 254 13.24 -12.65 5.63
CA LEU A 254 14.07 -11.81 4.73
C LEU A 254 13.32 -11.32 3.48
N ALA A 255 12.52 -12.20 2.85
CA ALA A 255 11.78 -11.85 1.65
C ALA A 255 10.76 -10.73 1.90
N MET A 256 10.04 -10.77 3.03
CA MET A 256 9.11 -9.70 3.41
C MET A 256 9.82 -8.47 3.97
N GLU A 257 10.97 -8.61 4.63
CA GLU A 257 11.80 -7.45 5.03
C GLU A 257 12.32 -6.67 3.81
N LEU A 258 12.62 -7.38 2.70
CA LEU A 258 12.98 -6.76 1.42
C LEU A 258 11.77 -6.05 0.78
N VAL A 259 10.60 -6.67 0.81
CA VAL A 259 9.35 -6.01 0.37
C VAL A 259 9.10 -4.74 1.18
N ASP A 260 9.16 -4.82 2.51
CA ASP A 260 8.92 -3.68 3.40
C ASP A 260 9.91 -2.54 3.15
N ALA A 261 11.21 -2.87 3.00
CA ALA A 261 12.26 -1.90 2.70
C ALA A 261 12.05 -1.23 1.34
N LYS A 262 11.83 -2.01 0.28
CA LYS A 262 11.63 -1.48 -1.08
C LYS A 262 10.37 -0.64 -1.17
N TRP A 263 9.25 -1.12 -0.63
CA TRP A 263 7.97 -0.44 -0.71
C TRP A 263 8.01 0.92 -0.02
N HIS A 264 8.56 1.02 1.20
CA HIS A 264 8.66 2.27 1.94
C HIS A 264 9.89 3.13 1.58
N GLY A 265 10.83 2.60 0.79
CA GLY A 265 12.11 3.28 0.52
C GLY A 265 13.05 3.30 1.74
N PHE A 266 12.94 2.32 2.63
CA PHE A 266 13.82 2.16 3.78
C PHE A 266 15.09 1.39 3.43
N GLU A 267 16.16 1.57 4.22
CA GLU A 267 17.31 0.65 4.19
C GLU A 267 16.84 -0.76 4.61
N LEU A 268 17.42 -1.82 4.05
CA LEU A 268 17.08 -3.17 4.46
C LEU A 268 17.47 -3.40 5.94
N ALA A 269 16.52 -3.86 6.76
CA ALA A 269 16.75 -4.04 8.20
C ALA A 269 17.79 -5.14 8.50
N THR A 270 17.89 -6.15 7.64
CA THR A 270 18.85 -7.25 7.77
C THR A 270 20.22 -6.87 7.18
N TYR A 271 21.25 -7.66 7.49
CA TYR A 271 22.50 -7.63 6.72
C TYR A 271 22.25 -7.84 5.22
N ASN A 272 23.11 -7.24 4.40
CA ASN A 272 22.99 -7.29 2.94
C ASN A 272 23.43 -8.63 2.35
N SER A 273 24.21 -9.41 3.10
CA SER A 273 24.64 -10.73 2.67
C SER A 273 24.39 -11.83 3.71
N LYS A 274 24.25 -13.05 3.20
CA LYS A 274 24.13 -14.23 4.03
C LYS A 274 25.38 -14.49 4.88
N VAL A 275 26.57 -14.25 4.33
CA VAL A 275 27.83 -14.52 5.05
C VAL A 275 27.96 -13.58 6.25
N GLU A 276 27.52 -12.32 6.14
CA GLU A 276 27.44 -11.40 7.28
C GLU A 276 26.44 -11.88 8.35
N SER A 277 25.26 -12.36 7.93
CA SER A 277 24.29 -12.97 8.85
C SER A 277 24.87 -14.19 9.58
N ASP A 278 25.61 -15.04 8.86
CA ASP A 278 26.29 -16.22 9.42
C ASP A 278 27.45 -15.84 10.36
N ALA A 279 28.14 -14.74 10.06
CA ALA A 279 29.19 -14.19 10.91
C ALA A 279 28.58 -13.61 12.20
N ASN A 280 27.48 -12.86 12.10
CA ASN A 280 26.80 -12.32 13.28
C ASN A 280 26.23 -13.44 14.14
N TYR A 281 25.67 -14.50 13.54
CA TYR A 281 25.23 -15.69 14.29
C TYR A 281 26.35 -16.26 15.17
N LYS A 282 27.57 -16.38 14.63
CA LYS A 282 28.75 -16.85 15.39
C LYS A 282 29.20 -15.86 16.44
N ARG A 283 29.23 -14.56 16.12
CA ARG A 283 29.52 -13.47 17.07
C ARG A 283 28.61 -13.54 18.31
N LEU A 284 27.32 -13.76 18.10
CA LEU A 284 26.34 -13.86 19.18
C LEU A 284 26.49 -15.16 19.98
N LEU A 285 26.85 -16.27 19.32
CA LEU A 285 27.19 -17.53 20.00
C LEU A 285 28.41 -17.38 20.93
N GLU A 286 29.48 -16.70 20.48
CA GLU A 286 30.66 -16.44 21.30
C GLU A 286 30.31 -15.69 22.58
N ILE A 287 29.41 -14.71 22.51
CA ILE A 287 28.94 -13.96 23.67
C ILE A 287 28.07 -14.83 24.59
N LEU A 288 27.12 -15.55 24.01
CA LEU A 288 26.15 -16.38 24.74
C LEU A 288 26.79 -17.56 25.47
N LEU A 289 27.88 -18.11 24.91
CA LEU A 289 28.59 -19.26 25.47
C LEU A 289 29.80 -18.85 26.32
N ASP A 290 29.98 -17.56 26.63
CA ASP A 290 30.89 -17.10 27.67
C ASP A 290 30.42 -17.64 29.05
N PRO A 291 31.31 -18.24 29.86
CA PRO A 291 30.93 -18.80 31.16
C PRO A 291 30.24 -17.83 32.12
N LYS A 292 30.53 -16.52 32.05
CA LYS A 292 29.89 -15.50 32.87
C LYS A 292 28.46 -15.23 32.42
N VAL A 293 28.19 -15.33 31.11
CA VAL A 293 26.85 -15.15 30.53
C VAL A 293 26.01 -16.40 30.73
N ALA A 294 26.58 -17.59 30.51
CA ALA A 294 25.90 -18.88 30.61
C ALA A 294 25.32 -19.18 32.01
N LYS A 295 25.82 -18.51 33.06
CA LYS A 295 25.23 -18.55 34.42
C LYS A 295 23.81 -17.98 34.46
N ALA A 296 23.53 -16.96 33.66
CA ALA A 296 22.25 -16.26 33.64
C ALA A 296 21.39 -16.55 32.41
N VAL A 297 21.98 -17.07 31.34
CA VAL A 297 21.31 -17.32 30.07
C VAL A 297 21.56 -18.76 29.62
N ARG A 298 20.47 -19.48 29.30
CA ARG A 298 20.54 -20.74 28.54
C ARG A 298 20.46 -20.43 27.04
N THR A 299 21.29 -21.07 26.24
CA THR A 299 21.39 -20.78 24.80
C THR A 299 20.70 -21.87 23.99
N GLY A 300 19.66 -21.51 23.23
CA GLY A 300 19.05 -22.39 22.23
C GLY A 300 19.69 -22.15 20.87
N VAL A 301 20.45 -23.11 20.35
CA VAL A 301 21.07 -23.05 19.01
C VAL A 301 20.09 -23.65 18.01
N ALA A 302 19.37 -22.78 17.30
CA ALA A 302 18.31 -23.20 16.39
C ALA A 302 18.74 -23.13 14.92
N GLY A 303 18.86 -24.30 14.28
CA GLY A 303 19.22 -24.37 12.86
C GLY A 303 19.63 -25.75 12.38
N HIS A 304 19.76 -25.88 11.05
CA HIS A 304 20.20 -27.12 10.40
C HIS A 304 21.62 -27.07 9.85
N ASN A 305 22.30 -25.91 9.90
CA ASN A 305 23.69 -25.81 9.44
C ASN A 305 24.62 -26.57 10.39
N LEU A 306 25.16 -27.69 9.91
CA LEU A 306 26.03 -28.57 10.70
C LEU A 306 27.31 -27.89 11.18
N PHE A 307 27.87 -26.95 10.39
CA PHE A 307 29.05 -26.21 10.81
C PHE A 307 28.75 -25.31 12.01
N ASP A 308 27.60 -24.63 12.00
CA ASP A 308 27.18 -23.77 13.11
C ASP A 308 26.84 -24.59 14.37
N VAL A 309 26.18 -25.75 14.21
CA VAL A 309 25.88 -26.69 15.30
C VAL A 309 27.17 -27.25 15.90
N ALA A 310 28.10 -27.72 15.08
CA ALA A 310 29.38 -28.24 15.53
C ALA A 310 30.23 -27.16 16.22
N TYR A 311 30.28 -25.96 15.64
CA TYR A 311 30.98 -24.82 16.23
C TYR A 311 30.42 -24.47 17.61
N ALA A 312 29.10 -24.38 17.77
CA ALA A 312 28.48 -24.12 19.06
C ALA A 312 28.74 -25.23 20.09
N TYR A 313 28.68 -26.51 19.68
CA TYR A 313 28.98 -27.65 20.55
C TYR A 313 30.43 -27.63 21.04
N LEU A 314 31.40 -27.44 20.13
CA LEU A 314 32.82 -27.40 20.45
C LEU A 314 33.18 -26.19 21.31
N LEU A 315 32.57 -25.03 21.02
CA LEU A 315 32.75 -23.81 21.82
C LEU A 315 32.19 -23.98 23.23
N ALA A 316 30.98 -24.53 23.38
CA ALA A 316 30.38 -24.80 24.67
C ALA A 316 31.19 -25.82 25.48
N LYS A 317 31.74 -26.85 24.82
CA LYS A 317 32.65 -27.82 25.44
C LYS A 317 33.94 -27.16 25.92
N LYS A 318 34.57 -26.34 25.08
CA LYS A 318 35.79 -25.58 25.42
C LYS A 318 35.56 -24.66 26.62
N ASN A 319 34.40 -24.02 26.69
CA ASN A 319 34.06 -23.08 27.76
C ASN A 319 33.46 -23.75 29.01
N GLY A 320 33.25 -25.08 29.00
CA GLY A 320 32.68 -25.81 30.14
C GLY A 320 31.20 -25.49 30.42
N VAL A 321 30.42 -25.18 29.38
CA VAL A 321 29.00 -24.74 29.49
C VAL A 321 28.03 -25.62 28.70
N LEU A 322 28.38 -26.91 28.49
CA LEU A 322 27.52 -27.87 27.78
C LEU A 322 26.16 -28.11 28.47
N ASP A 323 26.05 -27.89 29.78
CA ASP A 323 24.78 -27.97 30.52
C ASP A 323 23.86 -26.76 30.27
N ARG A 324 24.37 -25.71 29.61
CA ARG A 324 23.69 -24.42 29.36
C ARG A 324 23.28 -24.21 27.90
N ILE A 325 23.41 -25.22 27.05
CA ILE A 325 23.06 -25.18 25.64
C ILE A 325 21.94 -26.19 25.33
N ASP A 326 21.00 -25.80 24.47
CA ASP A 326 20.02 -26.67 23.83
C ASP A 326 20.21 -26.61 22.32
N PHE A 327 20.16 -27.74 21.63
CA PHE A 327 20.14 -27.78 20.18
C PHE A 327 18.72 -27.93 19.67
N GLU A 328 18.31 -27.03 18.79
CA GLU A 328 16.93 -26.94 18.30
C GLU A 328 16.87 -27.09 16.78
N MET A 329 16.02 -27.99 16.30
CA MET A 329 15.89 -28.29 14.86
C MET A 329 14.42 -28.40 14.44
N LEU A 330 14.14 -28.23 13.15
CA LEU A 330 12.80 -28.41 12.62
C LEU A 330 12.47 -29.89 12.51
N LYS A 331 11.25 -30.24 12.91
CA LYS A 331 10.71 -31.59 12.71
C LYS A 331 10.54 -31.88 11.21
N GLY A 332 10.92 -33.10 10.81
CA GLY A 332 10.57 -33.69 9.51
C GLY A 332 11.45 -33.29 8.31
N MET A 333 12.31 -32.28 8.43
CA MET A 333 13.09 -31.76 7.29
C MET A 333 14.35 -32.59 6.96
N ALA A 334 15.09 -33.03 7.98
CA ALA A 334 16.33 -33.79 7.81
C ALA A 334 16.48 -34.84 8.92
N VAL A 335 15.54 -35.80 8.97
CA VAL A 335 15.41 -36.75 10.09
C VAL A 335 16.71 -37.51 10.38
N ALA A 336 17.39 -38.02 9.35
CA ALA A 336 18.66 -38.72 9.50
C ALA A 336 19.76 -37.82 10.09
N LEU A 337 19.79 -36.55 9.68
CA LEU A 337 20.77 -35.57 10.18
C LEU A 337 20.48 -35.17 11.62
N SER A 338 19.22 -34.94 11.97
CA SER A 338 18.80 -34.68 13.36
C SER A 338 19.13 -35.86 14.28
N ALA A 339 18.96 -37.11 13.81
CA ALA A 339 19.35 -38.29 14.56
C ALA A 339 20.87 -38.36 14.79
N SER A 340 21.68 -38.03 13.78
CA SER A 340 23.14 -37.97 13.91
C SER A 340 23.60 -36.87 14.86
N VAL A 341 23.04 -35.66 14.77
CA VAL A 341 23.35 -34.56 15.68
C VAL A 341 23.04 -34.95 17.12
N LYS A 342 21.86 -35.53 17.36
CA LYS A 342 21.42 -35.99 18.68
C LYS A 342 22.39 -37.00 19.31
N LYS A 343 22.93 -37.96 18.54
CA LYS A 343 23.94 -38.91 19.06
C LYS A 343 25.17 -38.20 19.65
N THR A 344 25.54 -37.04 19.10
CA THR A 344 26.69 -36.25 19.55
C THR A 344 26.33 -35.30 20.69
N VAL A 345 25.20 -34.59 20.58
CA VAL A 345 24.84 -33.52 21.54
C VAL A 345 23.98 -34.01 22.72
N GLY A 346 23.52 -35.27 22.67
CA GLY A 346 22.66 -35.90 23.66
C GLY A 346 21.19 -35.48 23.51
N ASN A 347 20.88 -34.23 23.86
CA ASN A 347 19.51 -33.72 23.89
C ASN A 347 19.19 -32.86 22.67
N LEU A 348 18.03 -33.11 22.07
CA LEU A 348 17.51 -32.35 20.95
C LEU A 348 16.10 -31.85 21.27
N LEU A 349 15.79 -30.62 20.87
CA LEU A 349 14.45 -30.05 20.93
C LEU A 349 13.94 -29.81 19.51
N LEU A 350 12.82 -30.44 19.15
CA LEU A 350 12.24 -30.32 17.83
C LEU A 350 11.10 -29.30 17.81
N TYR A 351 11.26 -28.28 16.96
CA TYR A 351 10.19 -27.35 16.62
C TYR A 351 9.12 -28.08 15.81
N THR A 352 7.92 -28.13 16.38
CA THR A 352 6.80 -28.93 15.87
C THR A 352 5.61 -28.00 15.64
N PRO A 353 5.36 -27.58 14.39
CA PRO A 353 4.16 -26.84 14.08
C PRO A 353 2.94 -27.77 14.24
N VAL A 354 1.91 -27.26 14.88
CA VAL A 354 0.66 -27.97 15.16
C VAL A 354 -0.47 -27.23 14.46
N VAL A 355 -1.34 -27.94 13.73
CA VAL A 355 -2.49 -27.33 13.06
C VAL A 355 -3.74 -28.18 13.22
N SER A 356 -4.89 -27.52 13.32
CA SER A 356 -6.18 -28.20 13.22
C SER A 356 -6.39 -28.70 11.77
N PRO A 357 -6.90 -29.92 11.55
CA PRO A 357 -7.21 -30.40 10.20
C PRO A 357 -8.20 -29.53 9.43
N LYS A 358 -9.05 -28.77 10.14
CA LYS A 358 -10.02 -27.83 9.56
C LYS A 358 -9.38 -26.54 9.06
N GLU A 359 -8.19 -26.20 9.55
CA GLU A 359 -7.45 -24.96 9.26
C GLU A 359 -6.13 -25.27 8.55
N PHE A 360 -6.05 -26.43 7.88
CA PHE A 360 -4.80 -26.91 7.27
C PHE A 360 -4.27 -25.95 6.19
N GLU A 361 -5.17 -25.26 5.50
CA GLU A 361 -4.84 -24.21 4.54
C GLU A 361 -4.08 -23.03 5.16
N VAL A 362 -4.10 -22.86 6.49
CA VAL A 362 -3.31 -21.82 7.13
C VAL A 362 -1.83 -22.22 7.25
N ALA A 363 -1.54 -23.51 7.27
CA ALA A 363 -0.17 -23.99 7.26
C ALA A 363 0.54 -23.72 5.92
N ILE A 364 -0.18 -23.26 4.89
CA ILE A 364 0.36 -22.95 3.56
C ILE A 364 1.47 -21.91 3.62
N ALA A 365 1.24 -20.76 4.26
CA ALA A 365 2.26 -19.71 4.36
C ALA A 365 3.52 -20.18 5.10
N TYR A 366 3.35 -21.08 6.08
CA TYR A 366 4.48 -21.75 6.73
C TYR A 366 5.20 -22.71 5.76
N LEU A 367 4.45 -23.58 5.07
CA LEU A 367 5.01 -24.55 4.12
C LEU A 367 5.73 -23.86 2.96
N THR A 368 5.15 -22.82 2.36
CA THR A 368 5.75 -22.01 1.29
C THR A 368 7.12 -21.48 1.71
N ARG A 369 7.20 -20.80 2.86
CA ARG A 369 8.48 -20.30 3.41
C ARG A 369 9.49 -21.44 3.61
N ARG A 370 9.06 -22.59 4.14
CA ARG A 370 9.96 -23.75 4.34
C ARG A 370 10.44 -24.36 3.02
N LEU A 371 9.59 -24.37 1.99
CA LEU A 371 9.93 -24.88 0.66
C LEU A 371 10.94 -23.95 -0.05
N GLU A 372 10.72 -22.64 0.01
CA GLU A 372 11.63 -21.62 -0.54
C GLU A 372 12.98 -21.62 0.17
N GLU A 373 12.98 -21.70 1.50
CA GLU A 373 14.21 -21.85 2.27
C GLU A 373 15.02 -23.04 1.76
N ASN A 374 14.41 -24.19 1.48
CA ASN A 374 15.13 -25.36 0.97
C ASN A 374 15.59 -25.23 -0.49
N ALA A 375 14.88 -24.43 -1.30
CA ALA A 375 15.15 -24.29 -2.73
C ALA A 375 16.22 -23.24 -3.04
N SER A 376 16.44 -22.26 -2.15
CA SER A 376 17.47 -21.23 -2.34
C SER A 376 18.89 -21.86 -2.39
N PRO A 377 19.69 -21.63 -3.46
CA PRO A 377 21.06 -22.14 -3.57
C PRO A 377 21.99 -21.63 -2.47
N ASP A 378 21.67 -20.46 -1.93
CA ASP A 378 22.39 -19.88 -0.81
C ASP A 378 22.03 -20.56 0.51
N ASN A 379 20.92 -21.28 0.61
CA ASN A 379 20.58 -22.04 1.82
C ASN A 379 21.43 -23.31 1.97
N PHE A 380 21.85 -23.57 3.21
CA PHE A 380 22.57 -24.80 3.58
C PHE A 380 21.74 -26.06 3.25
N MET A 381 20.41 -25.96 3.42
CA MET A 381 19.49 -27.07 3.17
C MET A 381 19.48 -27.55 1.71
N SER A 382 19.83 -26.69 0.74
CA SER A 382 19.86 -27.06 -0.68
C SER A 382 20.90 -28.15 -0.99
N GLY A 383 22.03 -28.16 -0.27
CA GLY A 383 23.15 -29.08 -0.49
C GLY A 383 23.35 -30.12 0.61
N VAL A 384 22.55 -30.11 1.67
CA VAL A 384 22.85 -30.86 2.90
C VAL A 384 22.95 -32.38 2.69
N PHE A 385 22.13 -32.95 1.80
CA PHE A 385 22.10 -34.38 1.53
C PHE A 385 23.28 -34.88 0.68
N GLU A 386 24.07 -33.95 0.11
CA GLU A 386 25.23 -34.26 -0.72
C GLU A 386 26.56 -33.96 -0.02
N LEU A 387 26.55 -33.46 1.22
CA LEU A 387 27.76 -33.07 1.93
C LEU A 387 28.80 -34.19 2.06
N THR A 388 28.36 -35.44 2.17
CA THR A 388 29.26 -36.60 2.32
C THR A 388 29.64 -37.24 0.99
N THR A 389 28.93 -36.93 -0.09
CA THR A 389 29.10 -37.59 -1.40
C THR A 389 29.63 -36.64 -2.47
N ASN A 390 29.54 -35.33 -2.27
CA ASN A 390 29.93 -34.30 -3.22
C ASN A 390 30.96 -33.33 -2.59
N LYS A 391 32.23 -33.52 -2.96
CA LYS A 391 33.36 -32.73 -2.44
C LYS A 391 33.17 -31.21 -2.67
N LYS A 392 32.63 -30.80 -3.82
CA LYS A 392 32.42 -29.38 -4.14
C LYS A 392 31.41 -28.71 -3.20
N ILE A 393 30.33 -29.42 -2.85
CA ILE A 393 29.31 -28.91 -1.92
C ILE A 393 29.89 -28.79 -0.51
N PHE A 394 30.68 -29.76 -0.07
CA PHE A 394 31.38 -29.67 1.21
C PHE A 394 32.37 -28.49 1.26
N GLU A 395 33.23 -28.34 0.24
CA GLU A 395 34.19 -27.24 0.15
C GLU A 395 33.49 -25.88 0.14
N ARG A 396 32.38 -25.74 -0.60
CA ARG A 396 31.54 -24.53 -0.61
C ARG A 396 31.05 -24.16 0.79
N GLU A 397 30.47 -25.12 1.52
CA GLU A 397 29.94 -24.84 2.87
C GLU A 397 31.05 -24.63 3.91
N ARG A 398 32.18 -25.34 3.79
CA ARG A 398 33.40 -25.10 4.58
C ARG A 398 33.91 -23.67 4.37
N ASP A 399 34.03 -23.23 3.13
CA ASP A 399 34.58 -21.92 2.80
C ASP A 399 33.63 -20.81 3.23
N ARG A 400 32.31 -20.99 3.08
CA ARG A 400 31.28 -20.10 3.66
C ARG A 400 31.44 -19.97 5.18
N PHE A 401 31.62 -21.09 5.88
CA PHE A 401 31.88 -21.09 7.32
C PHE A 401 33.17 -20.32 7.68
N LEU A 402 34.29 -20.64 7.05
CA LEU A 402 35.59 -19.99 7.32
C LEU A 402 35.55 -18.49 7.01
N ASN A 403 34.88 -18.08 5.92
CA ASN A 403 34.71 -16.69 5.57
C ASN A 403 33.85 -15.95 6.59
N SER A 404 32.78 -16.58 7.10
CA SER A 404 31.96 -15.99 8.16
C SER A 404 32.76 -15.78 9.46
N ILE A 405 33.66 -16.69 9.83
CA ILE A 405 34.57 -16.51 10.99
C ILE A 405 35.48 -15.29 10.79
N LYS A 406 36.10 -15.14 9.61
CA LYS A 406 36.98 -14.01 9.28
C LYS A 406 36.26 -12.65 9.33
N LEU A 407 34.94 -12.64 9.14
CA LEU A 407 34.13 -11.43 9.12
C LEU A 407 33.63 -10.98 10.50
N ILE A 408 33.66 -11.84 11.52
CA ILE A 408 33.11 -11.53 12.87
C ILE A 408 33.60 -10.18 13.40
N SER A 409 34.90 -9.91 13.32
CA SER A 409 35.53 -8.68 13.83
C SER A 409 35.27 -7.44 12.96
N LYS A 410 34.73 -7.61 11.76
CA LYS A 410 34.46 -6.53 10.79
C LYS A 410 32.98 -6.13 10.72
N LEU A 411 32.10 -6.84 11.41
CA LEU A 411 30.66 -6.58 11.37
C LEU A 411 30.30 -5.29 12.09
N GLY A 412 29.48 -4.47 11.44
CA GLY A 412 28.77 -3.39 12.10
C GLY A 412 27.86 -3.88 13.24
N THR A 413 27.64 -3.01 14.22
CA THR A 413 26.72 -3.23 15.35
C THR A 413 25.53 -2.29 15.34
N GLU A 414 25.56 -1.26 14.49
CA GLU A 414 24.49 -0.27 14.37
C GLU A 414 23.34 -0.82 13.53
N PRO A 415 22.09 -0.44 13.85
CA PRO A 415 20.94 -0.71 12.99
C PRO A 415 21.14 -0.16 11.58
N ASN A 416 20.70 -0.91 10.57
CA ASN A 416 20.62 -0.39 9.21
C ASN A 416 19.48 0.65 9.10
N ARG A 417 18.31 0.37 9.71
CA ARG A 417 17.18 1.30 9.73
C ARG A 417 17.53 2.55 10.54
N LYS A 418 17.45 3.72 9.89
CA LYS A 418 17.76 5.03 10.48
C LYS A 418 16.58 5.98 10.37
N ALA A 419 16.49 6.91 11.32
CA ALA A 419 15.35 7.82 11.45
C ALA A 419 15.24 8.86 10.33
N ASN A 420 16.32 9.14 9.59
CA ASN A 420 16.32 10.18 8.56
C ASN A 420 16.92 9.66 7.24
N ASN A 421 16.04 9.27 6.31
CA ASN A 421 16.41 8.87 4.96
C ASN A 421 16.15 9.98 3.92
N ALA A 422 15.79 11.21 4.33
CA ALA A 422 15.55 12.33 3.42
C ALA A 422 16.81 12.72 2.61
N ALA A 423 17.99 12.35 3.09
CA ALA A 423 19.26 12.60 2.40
C ALA A 423 19.34 11.95 1.01
N ALA A 424 18.74 10.77 0.81
CA ALA A 424 18.75 10.10 -0.48
C ALA A 424 17.91 10.86 -1.52
N ALA A 425 16.67 11.22 -1.16
CA ALA A 425 15.79 12.00 -2.02
C ALA A 425 16.36 13.40 -2.31
N ALA A 426 16.94 14.06 -1.30
CA ALA A 426 17.62 15.36 -1.48
C ALA A 426 18.85 15.25 -2.41
N LYS A 427 19.64 14.18 -2.29
CA LYS A 427 20.79 13.91 -3.15
C LYS A 427 20.36 13.63 -4.60
N ALA A 428 19.32 12.84 -4.82
CA ALA A 428 18.75 12.59 -6.15
C ALA A 428 18.27 13.91 -6.79
N ALA A 429 17.53 14.73 -6.04
CA ALA A 429 17.03 16.02 -6.50
C ALA A 429 18.17 16.97 -6.93
N SER A 430 19.32 16.95 -6.25
CA SER A 430 20.51 17.74 -6.64
C SER A 430 21.09 17.37 -8.01
N LYS A 431 20.80 16.15 -8.49
CA LYS A 431 21.18 15.65 -9.81
C LYS A 431 20.06 15.78 -10.85
N GLY A 432 18.90 16.32 -10.47
CA GLY A 432 17.71 16.37 -11.33
C GLY A 432 16.93 15.06 -11.42
N GLU A 433 17.24 14.09 -10.56
CA GLU A 433 16.52 12.82 -10.45
C GLU A 433 15.39 12.93 -9.42
N PHE A 434 14.34 12.11 -9.56
CA PHE A 434 13.25 12.01 -8.59
C PHE A 434 13.28 10.66 -7.90
N VAL A 435 13.24 10.68 -6.56
CA VAL A 435 13.06 9.52 -5.70
C VAL A 435 12.03 9.89 -4.65
N ASN A 436 11.09 8.99 -4.39
CA ASN A 436 10.06 9.20 -3.38
C ASN A 436 10.68 9.37 -1.98
N GLN A 437 10.10 10.26 -1.19
CA GLN A 437 10.43 10.50 0.20
C GLN A 437 9.97 9.31 1.04
N PRO A 438 10.88 8.66 1.80
CA PRO A 438 10.48 7.64 2.76
C PRO A 438 9.66 8.25 3.91
N ASP A 439 8.69 7.47 4.39
CA ASP A 439 7.90 7.78 5.58
C ASP A 439 8.73 7.69 6.87
N SER A 440 8.14 8.06 8.01
CA SER A 440 8.76 7.82 9.32
C SER A 440 8.61 6.35 9.70
N ASP A 441 9.71 5.66 10.03
CA ASP A 441 9.68 4.26 10.49
C ASP A 441 9.45 4.18 12.02
N PRO A 442 8.25 3.79 12.50
CA PRO A 442 7.96 3.74 13.93
C PRO A 442 8.62 2.54 14.64
N ALA A 443 9.31 1.63 13.93
CA ALA A 443 10.14 0.60 14.58
C ALA A 443 11.38 1.23 15.27
N ILE A 444 11.79 2.42 14.83
CA ILE A 444 12.96 3.13 15.34
C ILE A 444 12.63 3.88 16.64
N ILE A 445 13.47 3.70 17.67
CA ILE A 445 13.28 4.30 19.01
C ILE A 445 13.13 5.82 18.93
N SER A 446 14.03 6.52 18.25
CA SER A 446 14.02 8.00 18.17
C SER A 446 12.79 8.55 17.43
N VAL A 447 12.23 7.81 16.47
CA VAL A 447 10.97 8.17 15.80
C VAL A 447 9.80 8.10 16.78
N ARG A 448 9.74 7.05 17.62
CA ARG A 448 8.70 6.93 18.67
C ARG A 448 8.83 8.01 19.75
N GLU A 449 10.05 8.38 20.12
CA GLU A 449 10.28 9.50 21.03
C GLU A 449 9.81 10.83 20.43
N ASN A 450 10.03 11.03 19.12
CA ASN A 450 9.50 12.18 18.41
C ASN A 450 7.96 12.15 18.33
N ALA A 451 7.33 10.98 18.15
CA ALA A 451 5.88 10.85 18.15
C ALA A 451 5.24 11.36 19.46
N LYS A 452 5.88 11.12 20.61
CA LYS A 452 5.44 11.69 21.91
C LYS A 452 5.59 13.21 21.97
N LYS A 453 6.59 13.79 21.30
CA LYS A 453 6.73 15.25 21.19
C LYS A 453 5.64 15.83 20.29
N ILE A 454 5.35 15.17 19.17
CA ILE A 454 4.25 15.51 18.26
C ILE A 454 2.90 15.47 18.99
N GLN A 455 2.64 14.45 19.80
CA GLN A 455 1.43 14.34 20.63
C GLN A 455 1.23 15.59 21.50
N LYS A 456 2.26 16.01 22.25
CA LYS A 456 2.23 17.21 23.09
C LYS A 456 2.06 18.50 22.28
N LEU A 457 2.69 18.57 21.11
CA LEU A 457 2.53 19.70 20.19
C LEU A 457 1.09 19.76 19.66
N SER A 458 0.47 18.62 19.36
CA SER A 458 -0.92 18.53 18.92
C SER A 458 -1.90 19.02 20.00
N GLU A 459 -1.65 18.70 21.27
CA GLU A 459 -2.44 19.26 22.38
C GLU A 459 -2.33 20.79 22.46
N THR A 460 -1.15 21.34 22.16
CA THR A 460 -0.92 22.78 22.11
C THR A 460 -1.71 23.41 20.96
N TYR A 461 -1.65 22.82 19.77
CA TYR A 461 -2.45 23.23 18.63
C TYR A 461 -3.96 23.15 18.93
N THR A 462 -4.41 22.08 19.57
CA THR A 462 -5.82 21.91 19.96
C THR A 462 -6.30 23.07 20.84
N LYS A 463 -5.50 23.44 21.85
CA LYS A 463 -5.79 24.59 22.73
C LYS A 463 -5.75 25.93 21.98
N GLN A 464 -4.85 26.08 21.01
CA GLN A 464 -4.74 27.30 20.20
C GLN A 464 -5.94 27.45 19.27
N ILE A 465 -6.32 26.40 18.55
CA ILE A 465 -7.45 26.37 17.62
C ILE A 465 -8.75 26.70 18.35
N ALA A 466 -8.94 26.17 19.56
CA ALA A 466 -10.10 26.50 20.41
C ALA A 466 -10.20 28.01 20.75
N LYS A 467 -9.08 28.76 20.69
CA LYS A 467 -9.03 30.20 20.99
C LYS A 467 -9.10 31.08 19.73
N THR A 468 -8.56 30.62 18.59
CA THR A 468 -8.42 31.42 17.37
C THR A 468 -9.36 30.95 16.26
N LYS A 469 -10.43 31.73 15.99
CA LYS A 469 -11.48 31.36 15.02
C LYS A 469 -10.99 31.11 13.57
N ASN A 470 -9.84 31.66 13.16
CA ASN A 470 -9.34 31.62 11.77
C ASN A 470 -7.82 31.40 11.62
N ALA A 471 -7.17 30.66 12.53
CA ALA A 471 -5.71 30.46 12.49
C ALA A 471 -4.88 31.77 12.52
N GLY A 472 -5.45 32.87 13.04
CA GLY A 472 -4.84 34.20 12.99
C GLY A 472 -4.88 34.89 11.62
N LEU A 473 -5.50 34.27 10.61
CA LEU A 473 -5.76 34.93 9.32
C LEU A 473 -6.93 35.92 9.47
N PRO A 474 -6.78 37.17 8.99
CA PRO A 474 -7.91 38.06 8.80
C PRO A 474 -8.93 37.42 7.84
N LEU A 475 -10.20 37.42 8.24
CA LEU A 475 -11.29 37.01 7.35
C LEU A 475 -11.48 38.11 6.31
N ILE A 476 -11.37 37.77 5.03
CA ILE A 476 -11.66 38.68 3.92
C ILE A 476 -13.12 38.50 3.53
N ASP A 477 -13.96 39.44 3.92
CA ASP A 477 -15.41 39.42 3.69
C ASP A 477 -15.90 40.54 2.76
N SER A 478 -14.99 41.28 2.14
CA SER A 478 -15.30 42.33 1.17
C SER A 478 -14.71 42.07 -0.21
N ARG A 479 -15.46 42.42 -1.26
CA ARG A 479 -14.98 42.32 -2.66
C ARG A 479 -13.77 43.22 -2.93
N ILE A 480 -13.71 44.38 -2.28
CA ILE A 480 -12.61 45.35 -2.42
C ILE A 480 -11.29 44.75 -1.96
N GLU A 481 -11.29 44.01 -0.85
CA GLU A 481 -10.09 43.33 -0.36
C GLU A 481 -9.69 42.15 -1.23
N ILE A 482 -10.65 41.41 -1.80
CA ILE A 482 -10.39 40.39 -2.82
C ILE A 482 -9.68 41.01 -4.04
N ASP A 483 -10.16 42.16 -4.53
CA ASP A 483 -9.56 42.82 -5.69
C ASP A 483 -8.12 43.29 -5.38
N LYS A 484 -7.88 43.82 -4.18
CA LYS A 484 -6.52 44.17 -3.70
C LYS A 484 -5.60 42.95 -3.62
N LEU A 485 -6.10 41.85 -3.06
CA LEU A 485 -5.39 40.58 -2.95
C LEU A 485 -4.98 40.05 -4.34
N VAL A 486 -5.94 40.00 -5.27
CA VAL A 486 -5.73 39.52 -6.63
C VAL A 486 -4.74 40.41 -7.37
N LYS A 487 -4.88 41.74 -7.28
CA LYS A 487 -3.95 42.69 -7.89
C LYS A 487 -2.50 42.42 -7.46
N LYS A 488 -2.28 42.19 -6.16
CA LYS A 488 -0.95 41.90 -5.62
C LYS A 488 -0.33 40.63 -6.23
N SER A 489 -1.10 39.54 -6.36
CA SER A 489 -0.62 38.32 -7.02
C SER A 489 -0.29 38.55 -8.50
N VAL A 490 -1.21 39.20 -9.24
CA VAL A 490 -1.05 39.44 -10.68
C VAL A 490 0.18 40.32 -10.97
N THR A 491 0.48 41.31 -10.12
CA THR A 491 1.68 42.14 -10.26
C THR A 491 2.97 41.32 -10.15
N ALA A 492 3.01 40.27 -9.31
CA ALA A 492 4.18 39.42 -9.16
C ALA A 492 4.33 38.36 -10.28
N ALA A 493 3.26 38.07 -11.03
CA ALA A 493 3.20 36.96 -11.97
C ALA A 493 4.23 37.03 -13.10
N SER A 494 4.45 38.21 -13.69
CA SER A 494 5.38 38.32 -14.82
C SER A 494 6.83 38.05 -14.42
N ALA A 495 7.25 38.44 -13.21
CA ALA A 495 8.60 38.20 -12.73
C ALA A 495 8.76 36.70 -12.41
N TRP A 496 7.83 36.14 -11.63
CA TRP A 496 7.83 34.73 -11.26
C TRP A 496 7.82 33.79 -12.49
N GLY A 497 6.99 34.10 -13.48
CA GLY A 497 6.84 33.32 -14.71
C GLY A 497 8.10 33.20 -15.57
N LYS A 498 9.09 34.10 -15.44
CA LYS A 498 10.34 34.08 -16.23
C LYS A 498 11.51 33.37 -15.55
N GLU A 499 11.51 33.22 -14.22
CA GLU A 499 12.67 32.74 -13.45
C GLU A 499 12.74 31.20 -13.31
N HIS A 500 12.73 30.46 -14.43
CA HIS A 500 12.51 29.00 -14.43
C HIS A 500 13.48 28.20 -13.52
N LYS A 501 14.78 28.51 -13.59
CA LYS A 501 15.82 27.84 -12.77
C LYS A 501 15.63 28.13 -11.28
N LYS A 502 15.28 29.37 -10.94
CA LYS A 502 15.05 29.76 -9.55
C LYS A 502 13.78 29.11 -9.00
N ARG A 503 12.71 29.00 -9.80
CA ARG A 503 11.50 28.24 -9.42
C ARG A 503 11.87 26.79 -9.09
N GLN A 504 12.60 26.11 -9.96
CA GLN A 504 13.06 24.74 -9.73
C GLN A 504 13.84 24.61 -8.42
N GLN A 505 14.81 25.49 -8.17
CA GLN A 505 15.59 25.49 -6.93
C GLN A 505 14.73 25.73 -5.69
N LEU A 506 13.77 26.67 -5.75
CA LEU A 506 12.87 26.97 -4.65
C LEU A 506 11.92 25.81 -4.34
N LEU A 507 11.45 25.08 -5.35
CA LEU A 507 10.62 23.89 -5.12
C LEU A 507 11.41 22.74 -4.47
N VAL A 508 12.68 22.54 -4.86
CA VAL A 508 13.55 21.58 -4.17
C VAL A 508 13.80 22.01 -2.72
N LYS A 509 14.02 23.30 -2.47
CA LYS A 509 14.11 23.84 -1.09
C LYS A 509 12.81 23.67 -0.31
N ALA A 510 11.66 23.87 -0.97
CA ALA A 510 10.35 23.66 -0.36
C ALA A 510 10.19 22.23 0.15
N ALA A 511 10.62 21.22 -0.60
CA ALA A 511 10.64 19.83 -0.11
C ALA A 511 11.40 19.68 1.21
N ASN A 512 12.55 20.34 1.35
CA ASN A 512 13.36 20.26 2.57
C ASN A 512 12.73 21.01 3.75
N GLU A 513 12.06 22.15 3.50
CA GLU A 513 11.33 22.88 4.54
C GLU A 513 10.06 22.14 4.99
N ILE A 514 9.38 21.44 4.07
CA ILE A 514 8.26 20.54 4.38
C ILE A 514 8.74 19.43 5.33
N GLU A 515 9.85 18.76 4.99
CA GLU A 515 10.44 17.72 5.84
C GLU A 515 10.88 18.27 7.21
N SER A 516 11.49 19.46 7.23
CA SER A 516 11.90 20.11 8.47
C SER A 516 10.68 20.47 9.35
N ALA A 517 9.53 20.72 8.74
CA ALA A 517 8.26 20.98 9.41
C ALA A 517 7.42 19.71 9.67
N ARG A 518 7.91 18.50 9.37
CA ARG A 518 7.13 17.23 9.46
C ARG A 518 6.41 17.08 10.80
N SER A 519 7.11 17.25 11.92
CA SER A 519 6.51 17.16 13.27
C SER A 519 5.40 18.20 13.50
N GLU A 520 5.58 19.42 12.99
CA GLU A 520 4.60 20.51 13.12
C GLU A 520 3.36 20.25 12.25
N LEU A 521 3.57 19.82 11.01
CA LEU A 521 2.52 19.44 10.07
C LEU A 521 1.68 18.26 10.60
N ILE A 522 2.31 17.22 11.13
CA ILE A 522 1.61 16.09 11.76
C ILE A 522 0.79 16.57 12.96
N ALA A 523 1.38 17.38 13.85
CA ALA A 523 0.71 17.84 15.05
C ALA A 523 -0.55 18.69 14.76
N VAL A 524 -0.49 19.59 13.77
CA VAL A 524 -1.65 20.40 13.37
C VAL A 524 -2.72 19.55 12.68
N MET A 525 -2.35 18.56 11.86
CA MET A 525 -3.31 17.62 11.26
C MET A 525 -4.02 16.76 12.30
N MET A 526 -3.31 16.31 13.34
CA MET A 526 -3.91 15.60 14.47
C MET A 526 -4.92 16.49 15.20
N ALA A 527 -4.55 17.74 15.48
CA ALA A 527 -5.37 18.66 16.27
C ALA A 527 -6.62 19.15 15.53
N GLU A 528 -6.46 19.53 14.26
CA GLU A 528 -7.49 20.20 13.47
C GLU A 528 -8.33 19.20 12.66
N ALA A 529 -7.66 18.30 11.93
CA ALA A 529 -8.32 17.34 11.03
C ALA A 529 -8.65 15.99 11.69
N GLY A 530 -8.21 15.77 12.94
CA GLY A 530 -8.44 14.51 13.66
C GLY A 530 -7.70 13.31 13.07
N LYS A 531 -6.63 13.51 12.29
CA LYS A 531 -5.83 12.43 11.71
C LYS A 531 -4.95 11.74 12.74
N THR A 532 -4.80 10.42 12.63
CA THR A 532 -3.77 9.67 13.37
C THR A 532 -2.38 10.01 12.81
N ILE A 533 -1.31 9.78 13.59
CA ILE A 533 0.06 9.99 13.08
C ILE A 533 0.32 9.17 11.82
N ALA A 534 -0.15 7.91 11.77
CA ALA A 534 0.05 7.04 10.61
C ALA A 534 -0.57 7.62 9.32
N GLU A 535 -1.73 8.27 9.40
CA GLU A 535 -2.38 8.91 8.23
C GLU A 535 -1.81 10.29 7.90
N ALA A 536 -1.28 11.00 8.91
CA ALA A 536 -0.68 12.32 8.75
C ALA A 536 0.77 12.26 8.23
N ASP A 537 1.56 11.27 8.65
CA ASP A 537 2.96 11.14 8.28
C ASP A 537 3.15 10.85 6.78
N VAL A 538 2.35 9.94 6.22
CA VAL A 538 2.36 9.63 4.78
C VAL A 538 1.96 10.84 3.93
N GLU A 539 1.10 11.71 4.47
CA GLU A 539 0.69 12.94 3.80
C GLU A 539 1.82 13.97 3.71
N VAL A 540 2.70 14.03 4.71
CA VAL A 540 3.90 14.89 4.65
C VAL A 540 4.88 14.37 3.58
N SER A 541 5.06 13.05 3.47
CA SER A 541 5.90 12.46 2.42
C SER A 541 5.33 12.76 1.02
N GLU A 542 4.02 12.64 0.83
CA GLU A 542 3.34 13.01 -0.43
C GLU A 542 3.54 14.49 -0.78
N ALA A 543 3.47 15.38 0.21
CA ALA A 543 3.74 16.81 0.07
C ALA A 543 5.17 17.11 -0.42
N ALA A 544 6.17 16.47 0.20
CA ALA A 544 7.56 16.60 -0.20
C ALA A 544 7.82 16.02 -1.60
N ASP A 545 7.14 14.93 -1.95
CA ASP A 545 7.21 14.31 -3.27
C ASP A 545 6.67 15.21 -4.36
N PHE A 546 5.51 15.87 -4.16
CA PHE A 546 4.99 16.83 -5.13
C PHE A 546 6.01 17.95 -5.41
N ALA A 547 6.69 18.45 -4.39
CA ALA A 547 7.69 19.50 -4.54
C ALA A 547 8.87 19.06 -5.41
N ARG A 548 9.45 17.89 -5.13
CA ARG A 548 10.58 17.35 -5.89
C ARG A 548 10.18 16.91 -7.30
N TYR A 549 9.04 16.23 -7.42
CA TYR A 549 8.56 15.73 -8.70
C TYR A 549 8.21 16.87 -9.65
N TYR A 550 7.43 17.86 -9.21
CA TYR A 550 7.11 18.99 -10.09
C TYR A 550 8.33 19.85 -10.41
N ALA A 551 9.31 19.95 -9.50
CA ALA A 551 10.59 20.58 -9.82
C ALA A 551 11.34 19.85 -10.95
N SER A 552 11.32 18.52 -10.99
CA SER A 552 11.99 17.75 -12.05
C SER A 552 11.30 17.88 -13.41
N LEU A 553 10.00 18.21 -13.45
CA LEU A 553 9.25 18.42 -14.69
C LEU A 553 9.40 19.82 -15.32
N ILE A 554 9.89 20.83 -14.57
CA ILE A 554 10.02 22.21 -15.07
C ILE A 554 10.84 22.31 -16.36
N PRO A 555 12.04 21.69 -16.48
CA PRO A 555 12.87 21.81 -17.68
C PRO A 555 12.15 21.38 -18.95
N GLU A 556 11.40 20.27 -18.87
CA GLU A 556 10.64 19.72 -19.97
C GLU A 556 9.46 20.63 -20.37
N LEU A 557 8.78 21.21 -19.38
CA LEU A 557 7.69 22.14 -19.60
C LEU A 557 8.14 23.41 -20.35
N VAL A 558 9.26 24.00 -19.93
CA VAL A 558 9.70 25.32 -20.42
C VAL A 558 10.59 25.28 -21.65
N SER A 559 11.23 24.14 -21.93
CA SER A 559 12.18 23.96 -23.03
C SER A 559 11.64 23.05 -24.14
N ASN A 560 10.31 22.93 -24.24
CA ASN A 560 9.65 22.16 -25.28
C ASN A 560 9.95 22.77 -26.66
N LYS A 561 10.50 21.95 -27.57
CA LYS A 561 10.93 22.39 -28.91
C LYS A 561 9.78 22.49 -29.91
N GLU A 562 8.70 21.76 -29.68
CA GLU A 562 7.58 21.64 -30.61
C GLU A 562 6.42 22.59 -30.28
N ALA A 563 6.36 23.09 -29.04
CA ALA A 563 5.33 24.00 -28.58
C ALA A 563 5.88 24.95 -27.52
N LYS A 564 5.40 26.19 -27.52
CA LYS A 564 5.74 27.21 -26.53
C LYS A 564 4.69 27.21 -25.42
N PHE A 565 5.12 27.04 -24.18
CA PHE A 565 4.26 27.17 -23.01
C PHE A 565 4.20 28.62 -22.53
N THR A 566 3.00 29.11 -22.24
CA THR A 566 2.76 30.40 -21.58
C THR A 566 1.98 30.13 -20.29
N PRO A 567 2.56 30.41 -19.10
CA PRO A 567 1.91 30.09 -17.84
C PRO A 567 0.70 31.00 -17.57
N ASP A 568 -0.25 30.46 -16.81
CA ASP A 568 -1.31 31.25 -16.19
C ASP A 568 -0.71 32.30 -15.25
N LYS A 569 -1.25 33.52 -15.20
CA LYS A 569 -0.73 34.57 -14.30
C LYS A 569 -1.11 34.27 -12.85
N LEU A 570 -2.37 33.90 -12.62
CA LEU A 570 -2.90 33.60 -11.29
C LEU A 570 -3.75 32.33 -11.29
N THR A 571 -3.35 31.39 -10.43
CA THR A 571 -4.10 30.18 -10.12
C THR A 571 -4.68 30.27 -8.71
N LEU A 572 -5.98 29.98 -8.58
CA LEU A 572 -6.63 29.82 -7.28
C LEU A 572 -6.65 28.33 -6.89
N VAL A 573 -6.16 28.00 -5.70
CA VAL A 573 -6.17 26.64 -5.16
C VAL A 573 -7.21 26.54 -4.06
N VAL A 574 -8.21 25.67 -4.25
CA VAL A 574 -9.34 25.40 -3.35
C VAL A 574 -9.29 23.91 -2.95
N PRO A 575 -8.48 23.54 -1.95
CA PRO A 575 -8.28 22.17 -1.50
C PRO A 575 -9.42 21.68 -0.57
N PRO A 576 -9.48 20.38 -0.26
CA PRO A 576 -10.44 19.81 0.69
C PRO A 576 -9.86 19.81 2.10
N TRP A 577 -10.64 19.31 3.06
CA TRP A 577 -10.22 19.15 4.46
C TRP A 577 -9.59 17.79 4.79
N ASN A 578 -9.82 16.76 3.97
CA ASN A 578 -9.45 15.38 4.30
C ASN A 578 -7.99 15.03 4.01
N PHE A 579 -7.31 15.79 3.16
CA PHE A 579 -5.86 15.82 3.00
C PHE A 579 -5.42 17.28 3.04
N PRO A 580 -5.37 17.88 4.25
CA PRO A 580 -5.23 19.32 4.44
C PRO A 580 -3.79 19.83 4.25
N VAL A 581 -2.84 18.96 3.94
CA VAL A 581 -1.42 19.28 3.66
C VAL A 581 -1.03 18.86 2.24
N ALA A 582 -1.17 17.59 1.86
CA ALA A 582 -0.68 17.09 0.56
C ALA A 582 -1.44 17.66 -0.64
N ILE A 583 -2.77 17.72 -0.57
CA ILE A 583 -3.58 18.26 -1.68
C ILE A 583 -3.40 19.78 -1.84
N PRO A 584 -3.50 20.63 -0.79
CA PRO A 584 -3.23 22.05 -0.93
C PRO A 584 -1.83 22.31 -1.47
N ILE A 585 -0.81 21.65 -0.91
CA ILE A 585 0.56 21.91 -1.30
C ILE A 585 0.84 21.37 -2.71
N GLY A 586 0.29 20.23 -3.09
CA GLY A 586 0.39 19.68 -4.45
C GLY A 586 -0.20 20.62 -5.50
N GLY A 587 -1.39 21.18 -5.24
CA GLY A 587 -2.00 22.19 -6.11
C GLY A 587 -1.18 23.48 -6.20
N VAL A 588 -0.72 23.99 -5.05
CA VAL A 588 0.14 25.19 -4.96
C VAL A 588 1.44 24.97 -5.73
N LEU A 589 2.15 23.88 -5.46
CA LEU A 589 3.45 23.57 -6.06
C LEU A 589 3.32 23.31 -7.56
N ALA A 590 2.25 22.68 -8.04
CA ALA A 590 2.02 22.49 -9.46
C ALA A 590 1.84 23.84 -10.20
N ALA A 591 1.01 24.73 -9.66
CA ALA A 591 0.79 26.06 -10.22
C ALA A 591 2.07 26.92 -10.19
N LEU A 592 2.81 26.87 -9.06
CA LEU A 592 4.10 27.54 -8.94
C LEU A 592 5.14 26.99 -9.92
N ALA A 593 5.23 25.66 -10.09
CA ALA A 593 6.12 25.02 -11.04
C ALA A 593 5.85 25.47 -12.48
N ALA A 594 4.58 25.49 -12.88
CA ALA A 594 4.14 25.98 -14.17
C ALA A 594 4.54 27.44 -14.41
N GLY A 595 4.55 28.26 -13.35
CA GLY A 595 4.97 29.67 -13.39
C GLY A 595 3.87 30.65 -13.02
N SER A 596 2.78 30.16 -12.41
CA SER A 596 1.67 30.97 -11.91
C SER A 596 1.93 31.48 -10.51
N THR A 597 1.38 32.65 -10.18
CA THR A 597 1.20 33.04 -8.77
C THR A 597 -0.02 32.35 -8.20
N VAL A 598 -0.08 32.19 -6.89
CA VAL A 598 -1.07 31.35 -6.23
C VAL A 598 -1.78 32.09 -5.11
N ILE A 599 -3.11 31.97 -5.09
CA ILE A 599 -3.92 32.22 -3.90
C ILE A 599 -4.41 30.85 -3.42
N LEU A 600 -4.08 30.51 -2.18
CA LEU A 600 -4.57 29.33 -1.48
C LEU A 600 -5.74 29.74 -0.59
N LYS A 601 -6.92 29.16 -0.82
CA LYS A 601 -8.11 29.29 0.03
C LYS A 601 -8.39 27.93 0.68
N PRO A 602 -7.79 27.59 1.84
CA PRO A 602 -8.01 26.31 2.51
C PRO A 602 -9.48 26.10 2.87
N ALA A 603 -9.88 24.83 2.99
CA ALA A 603 -11.19 24.49 3.53
C ALA A 603 -11.35 25.07 4.96
N PRO A 604 -12.54 25.59 5.33
CA PRO A 604 -12.77 26.23 6.62
C PRO A 604 -12.40 25.39 7.84
N GLU A 605 -12.53 24.07 7.72
CA GLU A 605 -12.25 23.10 8.78
C GLU A 605 -10.76 22.97 9.10
N VAL A 606 -9.87 23.33 8.17
CA VAL A 606 -8.42 23.01 8.23
C VAL A 606 -7.52 24.20 7.90
N ARG A 607 -7.93 25.40 8.32
CA ARG A 607 -7.21 26.64 8.00
C ARG A 607 -5.81 26.68 8.62
N ASN A 608 -5.62 26.11 9.81
CA ASN A 608 -4.32 26.10 10.47
C ASN A 608 -3.32 25.23 9.68
N CYS A 609 -3.74 24.06 9.18
CA CYS A 609 -2.93 23.26 8.26
C CYS A 609 -2.47 24.08 7.04
N GLY A 610 -3.39 24.82 6.40
CA GLY A 610 -3.07 25.68 5.25
C GLY A 610 -2.06 26.79 5.57
N VAL A 611 -2.12 27.37 6.78
CA VAL A 611 -1.15 28.37 7.26
C VAL A 611 0.24 27.75 7.47
N VAL A 612 0.33 26.59 8.11
CA VAL A 612 1.60 25.89 8.34
C VAL A 612 2.25 25.51 7.00
N VAL A 613 1.46 25.03 6.03
CA VAL A 613 1.91 24.78 4.64
C VAL A 613 2.50 26.04 4.02
N ALA A 614 1.77 27.16 4.03
CA ALA A 614 2.26 28.41 3.46
C ALA A 614 3.55 28.89 4.14
N ASN A 615 3.65 28.77 5.47
CA ASN A 615 4.84 29.13 6.22
C ASN A 615 6.06 28.30 5.82
N ALA A 616 5.93 26.99 5.61
CA ALA A 616 7.02 26.14 5.11
C ALA A 616 7.50 26.60 3.71
N LEU A 617 6.57 26.91 2.81
CA LEU A 617 6.89 27.42 1.48
C LEU A 617 7.54 28.82 1.51
N HIS A 618 7.13 29.68 2.44
CA HIS A 618 7.75 30.99 2.65
C HIS A 618 9.18 30.87 3.20
N LYS A 619 9.42 29.96 4.15
CA LYS A 619 10.77 29.66 4.65
C LYS A 619 11.71 29.18 3.54
N ALA A 620 11.19 28.46 2.55
CA ALA A 620 11.95 28.02 1.39
C ALA A 620 12.38 29.17 0.45
N GLY A 621 11.81 30.37 0.64
CA GLY A 621 12.10 31.57 -0.15
C GLY A 621 10.99 31.97 -1.13
N ILE A 622 9.82 31.33 -1.10
CA ILE A 622 8.67 31.75 -1.92
C ILE A 622 8.05 33.01 -1.32
N SER A 623 8.05 34.12 -2.06
CA SER A 623 7.53 35.41 -1.59
C SER A 623 6.03 35.38 -1.25
N LYS A 624 5.63 36.16 -0.24
CA LYS A 624 4.21 36.44 0.11
C LYS A 624 3.43 37.19 -0.98
N SER A 625 4.08 37.67 -2.04
CA SER A 625 3.41 38.19 -3.24
C SER A 625 3.19 37.13 -4.32
N VAL A 626 3.92 36.02 -4.24
CA VAL A 626 3.82 34.88 -5.18
C VAL A 626 2.85 33.84 -4.66
N LEU A 627 2.87 33.57 -3.35
CA LEU A 627 1.91 32.72 -2.66
C LEU A 627 1.20 33.53 -1.58
N GLN A 628 -0.13 33.56 -1.61
CA GLN A 628 -0.97 34.16 -0.59
C GLN A 628 -1.92 33.10 -0.03
N VAL A 629 -2.04 32.99 1.29
CA VAL A 629 -3.03 32.16 1.98
C VAL A 629 -4.12 33.05 2.55
N VAL A 630 -5.39 32.69 2.33
CA VAL A 630 -6.53 33.54 2.71
C VAL A 630 -7.65 32.76 3.37
N ALA A 631 -8.31 33.41 4.33
CA ALA A 631 -9.58 32.98 4.88
C ALA A 631 -10.69 33.80 4.21
N VAL A 632 -11.50 33.15 3.38
CA VAL A 632 -12.64 33.77 2.68
C VAL A 632 -13.88 32.92 2.96
N PRO A 633 -15.04 33.51 3.31
CA PRO A 633 -16.27 32.77 3.54
C PRO A 633 -16.79 32.08 2.27
N ASP A 634 -17.58 31.02 2.45
CA ASP A 634 -18.23 30.28 1.36
C ASP A 634 -19.60 30.91 1.04
N ASN A 635 -19.56 32.14 0.55
CA ASN A 635 -20.71 32.94 0.15
C ASN A 635 -20.41 33.73 -1.14
N GLU A 636 -21.20 34.77 -1.43
CA GLU A 636 -21.01 35.64 -2.60
C GLU A 636 -19.63 36.32 -2.69
N VAL A 637 -18.92 36.51 -1.58
CA VAL A 637 -17.54 37.04 -1.56
C VAL A 637 -16.54 35.97 -2.02
N GLY A 638 -16.72 34.74 -1.54
CA GLY A 638 -15.96 33.58 -2.01
C GLY A 638 -16.18 33.31 -3.49
N LEU A 639 -17.43 33.40 -3.95
CA LEU A 639 -17.76 33.28 -5.37
C LEU A 639 -17.15 34.42 -6.20
N HIS A 640 -17.12 35.66 -5.69
CA HIS A 640 -16.42 36.77 -6.34
C HIS A 640 -14.93 36.47 -6.56
N LEU A 641 -14.23 35.87 -5.58
CA LEU A 641 -12.83 35.45 -5.74
C LEU A 641 -12.67 34.41 -6.86
N VAL A 642 -13.53 33.38 -6.89
CA VAL A 642 -13.52 32.36 -7.96
C VAL A 642 -13.85 32.97 -9.32
N GLY A 643 -14.82 33.89 -9.34
CA GLY A 643 -15.33 34.59 -10.51
C GLY A 643 -14.44 35.73 -11.02
N HIS A 644 -13.43 36.15 -10.25
CA HIS A 644 -12.63 37.32 -10.57
C HIS A 644 -11.94 37.18 -11.93
N GLN A 645 -12.00 38.22 -12.77
CA GLN A 645 -11.55 38.15 -14.17
C GLN A 645 -10.05 37.78 -14.31
N SER A 646 -9.22 38.25 -13.39
CA SER A 646 -7.78 37.94 -13.38
C SER A 646 -7.38 36.57 -12.83
N VAL A 647 -8.33 35.76 -12.33
CA VAL A 647 -8.06 34.35 -11.99
C VAL A 647 -8.14 33.54 -13.28
N ASP A 648 -7.01 33.04 -13.74
CA ASP A 648 -6.89 32.30 -15.00
C ASP A 648 -7.42 30.87 -14.86
N SER A 649 -7.02 30.22 -13.77
CA SER A 649 -7.31 28.81 -13.49
C SER A 649 -7.68 28.58 -12.04
N VAL A 650 -8.50 27.56 -11.80
CA VAL A 650 -8.85 27.06 -10.46
C VAL A 650 -8.45 25.58 -10.38
N ILE A 651 -7.69 25.24 -9.34
CA ILE A 651 -7.46 23.86 -8.91
C ILE A 651 -8.41 23.61 -7.75
N LEU A 652 -9.41 22.75 -7.97
CA LEU A 652 -10.39 22.36 -6.97
C LEU A 652 -10.15 20.90 -6.56
N THR A 653 -10.30 20.61 -5.28
CA THR A 653 -10.56 19.22 -4.85
C THR A 653 -11.70 19.21 -3.87
N GLY A 654 -12.78 18.48 -4.18
CA GLY A 654 -14.02 18.52 -3.40
C GLY A 654 -15.21 17.86 -4.08
N GLY A 655 -16.41 18.38 -3.82
CA GLY A 655 -17.65 17.89 -4.43
C GLY A 655 -17.78 18.24 -5.91
N PHE A 656 -18.47 17.38 -6.67
CA PHE A 656 -18.81 17.65 -8.07
C PHE A 656 -19.76 18.85 -8.18
N GLU A 657 -20.64 19.00 -7.21
CA GLU A 657 -21.60 20.09 -7.08
C GLU A 657 -20.90 21.45 -6.95
N THR A 658 -19.75 21.50 -6.25
CA THR A 658 -18.92 22.71 -6.16
C THR A 658 -18.28 23.04 -7.51
N ALA A 659 -17.82 22.03 -8.25
CA ALA A 659 -17.28 22.24 -9.60
C ALA A 659 -18.37 22.78 -10.55
N GLU A 660 -19.59 22.26 -10.48
CA GLU A 660 -20.74 22.79 -11.21
C GLU A 660 -21.06 24.24 -10.84
N LEU A 661 -21.06 24.56 -9.54
CA LEU A 661 -21.28 25.92 -9.07
C LEU A 661 -20.26 26.89 -9.66
N PHE A 662 -18.97 26.53 -9.65
CA PHE A 662 -17.90 27.38 -10.20
C PHE A 662 -18.05 27.57 -11.71
N LYS A 663 -18.40 26.51 -12.46
CA LYS A 663 -18.62 26.59 -13.92
C LYS A 663 -19.86 27.42 -14.26
N LYS A 664 -20.93 27.35 -13.47
CA LYS A 664 -22.12 28.21 -13.65
C LYS A 664 -21.79 29.68 -13.37
N HIS A 665 -21.02 29.96 -12.33
CA HIS A 665 -20.66 31.33 -11.94
C HIS A 665 -19.68 31.98 -12.93
N LYS A 666 -18.63 31.26 -13.36
CA LYS A 666 -17.66 31.72 -14.36
C LYS A 666 -17.44 30.66 -15.44
N PRO A 667 -18.26 30.62 -16.50
CA PRO A 667 -18.17 29.60 -17.54
C PRO A 667 -16.79 29.54 -18.23
N SER A 668 -16.12 30.68 -18.37
CA SER A 668 -14.81 30.80 -19.00
C SER A 668 -13.64 30.27 -18.16
N ILE A 669 -13.86 29.94 -16.87
CA ILE A 669 -12.77 29.47 -16.00
C ILE A 669 -12.17 28.16 -16.51
N ARG A 670 -10.83 28.07 -16.52
CA ARG A 670 -10.11 26.81 -16.62
C ARG A 670 -10.15 26.12 -15.25
N LEU A 671 -11.04 25.14 -15.12
CA LEU A 671 -11.20 24.37 -13.91
C LEU A 671 -10.50 23.02 -14.08
N SER A 672 -9.57 22.72 -13.19
CA SER A 672 -9.06 21.36 -12.95
C SER A 672 -9.61 20.94 -11.60
N ALA A 673 -10.57 20.02 -11.59
CA ALA A 673 -11.16 19.54 -10.34
C ALA A 673 -11.00 18.03 -10.22
N GLU A 674 -10.40 17.60 -9.10
CA GLU A 674 -10.47 16.22 -8.65
C GLU A 674 -11.63 16.10 -7.69
N THR A 675 -12.59 15.24 -8.02
CA THR A 675 -13.84 15.10 -7.27
C THR A 675 -13.95 13.69 -6.69
N SER A 676 -14.90 13.48 -5.78
CA SER A 676 -14.98 12.23 -5.00
C SER A 676 -15.17 10.96 -5.86
N GLY A 677 -15.13 9.80 -5.20
CA GLY A 677 -15.26 8.48 -5.81
C GLY A 677 -16.29 7.63 -5.10
N LYS A 678 -16.90 6.68 -5.83
CA LYS A 678 -17.67 5.57 -5.25
C LYS A 678 -16.96 4.26 -5.55
N ASN A 679 -15.91 4.01 -4.78
CA ASN A 679 -14.92 2.99 -5.13
C ASN A 679 -15.31 1.62 -4.58
N ALA A 680 -14.91 0.57 -5.30
CA ALA A 680 -15.18 -0.80 -4.92
C ALA A 680 -13.92 -1.67 -5.01
N LEU A 681 -13.86 -2.69 -4.16
CA LEU A 681 -12.90 -3.77 -4.23
C LEU A 681 -13.65 -5.08 -4.56
N VAL A 682 -13.33 -5.67 -5.71
CA VAL A 682 -13.88 -6.95 -6.18
C VAL A 682 -13.10 -8.09 -5.57
N ILE A 683 -13.77 -9.07 -4.96
CA ILE A 683 -13.11 -10.23 -4.35
C ILE A 683 -13.65 -11.49 -5.01
N THR A 684 -12.77 -12.20 -5.71
CA THR A 684 -13.14 -13.43 -6.43
C THR A 684 -12.82 -14.68 -5.61
N PRO A 685 -13.38 -15.85 -5.97
CA PRO A 685 -13.06 -17.11 -5.31
C PRO A 685 -11.58 -17.55 -5.41
N PHE A 686 -10.78 -16.90 -6.28
CA PHE A 686 -9.35 -17.14 -6.42
C PHE A 686 -8.50 -16.23 -5.52
N ALA A 687 -9.12 -15.35 -4.72
CA ALA A 687 -8.41 -14.46 -3.81
C ALA A 687 -7.77 -15.20 -2.63
N ASP A 688 -6.70 -14.61 -2.07
CA ASP A 688 -6.33 -14.84 -0.68
C ASP A 688 -7.30 -14.06 0.21
N LEU A 689 -8.26 -14.76 0.82
CA LEU A 689 -9.36 -14.14 1.57
C LEU A 689 -8.88 -13.40 2.82
N ASP A 690 -7.79 -13.83 3.44
CA ASP A 690 -7.25 -13.18 4.64
C ASP A 690 -6.59 -11.83 4.26
N LEU A 691 -5.78 -11.82 3.18
CA LEU A 691 -5.22 -10.57 2.64
C LEU A 691 -6.33 -9.63 2.14
N ALA A 692 -7.31 -10.16 1.41
CA ALA A 692 -8.42 -9.37 0.89
C ALA A 692 -9.26 -8.72 2.01
N ALA A 693 -9.52 -9.44 3.11
CA ALA A 693 -10.26 -8.89 4.25
C ALA A 693 -9.48 -7.77 4.95
N GLY A 694 -8.16 -7.95 5.15
CA GLY A 694 -7.30 -6.94 5.75
C GLY A 694 -7.18 -5.67 4.90
N ASP A 695 -6.95 -5.83 3.59
CA ASP A 695 -6.86 -4.71 2.65
C ASP A 695 -8.19 -3.98 2.47
N LEU A 696 -9.31 -4.70 2.47
CA LEU A 696 -10.64 -4.12 2.43
C LEU A 696 -10.94 -3.30 3.69
N ALA A 697 -10.66 -3.83 4.88
CA ALA A 697 -10.87 -3.10 6.13
C ALA A 697 -10.04 -1.81 6.19
N LYS A 698 -8.74 -1.89 5.85
CA LYS A 698 -7.86 -0.70 5.78
C LYS A 698 -8.36 0.32 4.75
N SER A 699 -8.75 -0.13 3.56
CA SER A 699 -9.21 0.75 2.48
C SER A 699 -10.57 1.39 2.79
N ALA A 700 -11.44 0.72 3.55
CA ALA A 700 -12.77 1.21 3.90
C ALA A 700 -12.74 2.19 5.08
N PHE A 701 -11.90 1.92 6.10
CA PHE A 701 -11.99 2.61 7.39
C PHE A 701 -10.78 3.47 7.74
N GLY A 702 -9.66 3.38 7.00
CA GLY A 702 -8.54 4.30 7.14
C GLY A 702 -8.99 5.77 7.02
N HIS A 703 -8.51 6.63 7.92
CA HIS A 703 -9.00 8.00 8.11
C HIS A 703 -10.54 8.11 8.23
N ALA A 704 -11.17 7.15 8.93
CA ALA A 704 -12.62 7.04 9.10
C ALA A 704 -13.38 6.99 7.76
N GLY A 705 -12.79 6.42 6.71
CA GLY A 705 -13.39 6.36 5.37
C GLY A 705 -13.47 7.71 4.64
N GLN A 706 -12.86 8.77 5.17
CA GLN A 706 -12.87 10.12 4.60
C GLN A 706 -11.80 10.29 3.51
N LYS A 707 -11.69 9.32 2.61
CA LYS A 707 -10.79 9.38 1.46
C LYS A 707 -11.63 9.33 0.19
N CYS A 708 -11.31 10.17 -0.79
CA CYS A 708 -11.91 10.06 -2.13
C CYS A 708 -11.68 8.68 -2.73
N SER A 709 -10.59 8.01 -2.34
CA SER A 709 -10.20 6.65 -2.74
C SER A 709 -10.71 5.52 -1.83
N ALA A 710 -11.44 5.82 -0.75
CA ALA A 710 -11.90 4.81 0.21
C ALA A 710 -12.76 3.74 -0.46
N ALA A 711 -12.59 2.48 -0.03
CA ALA A 711 -13.41 1.36 -0.48
C ALA A 711 -14.79 1.41 0.17
N SER A 712 -15.73 2.11 -0.46
CA SER A 712 -17.12 2.16 0.00
C SER A 712 -17.88 0.86 -0.27
N LEU A 713 -17.43 0.06 -1.23
CA LEU A 713 -18.12 -1.16 -1.67
C LEU A 713 -17.17 -2.35 -1.71
N ALA A 714 -17.66 -3.51 -1.27
CA ALA A 714 -17.06 -4.80 -1.55
C ALA A 714 -17.99 -5.58 -2.47
N ILE A 715 -17.49 -6.00 -3.65
CA ILE A 715 -18.28 -6.79 -4.60
C ILE A 715 -17.76 -8.22 -4.53
N LEU A 716 -18.50 -9.08 -3.84
CA LEU A 716 -18.10 -10.46 -3.61
C LEU A 716 -18.66 -11.36 -4.70
N VAL A 717 -17.78 -12.07 -5.40
CA VAL A 717 -18.15 -12.88 -6.57
C VAL A 717 -18.50 -14.30 -6.17
N GLY A 718 -19.69 -14.73 -6.57
CA GLY A 718 -20.20 -16.09 -6.41
C GLY A 718 -20.15 -16.58 -4.96
N PRO A 719 -19.40 -17.67 -4.67
CA PRO A 719 -19.37 -18.30 -3.35
C PRO A 719 -18.73 -17.43 -2.25
N VAL A 720 -17.90 -16.44 -2.59
CA VAL A 720 -17.26 -15.56 -1.59
C VAL A 720 -18.31 -14.78 -0.81
N TYR A 721 -19.42 -14.40 -1.46
CA TYR A 721 -20.50 -13.68 -0.79
C TYR A 721 -21.03 -14.44 0.42
N SER A 722 -21.12 -15.78 0.34
CA SER A 722 -21.58 -16.68 1.40
C SER A 722 -20.47 -17.27 2.27
N SER A 723 -19.20 -16.87 2.07
CA SER A 723 -18.07 -17.38 2.87
C SER A 723 -18.15 -16.84 4.30
N GLU A 724 -18.40 -17.73 5.25
CA GLU A 724 -18.41 -17.41 6.69
C GLU A 724 -17.02 -16.94 7.14
N LYS A 725 -15.96 -17.60 6.66
CA LYS A 725 -14.57 -17.23 6.95
C LYS A 725 -14.28 -15.79 6.56
N PHE A 726 -14.58 -15.41 5.31
CA PHE A 726 -14.31 -14.06 4.82
C PHE A 726 -15.10 -13.00 5.62
N ARG A 727 -16.39 -13.24 5.86
CA ARG A 727 -17.23 -12.32 6.65
C ARG A 727 -16.71 -12.17 8.07
N ARG A 728 -16.35 -13.27 8.74
CA ARG A 728 -15.81 -13.26 10.11
C ARG A 728 -14.50 -12.50 10.17
N GLN A 729 -13.55 -12.77 9.26
CA GLN A 729 -12.26 -12.07 9.21
C GLN A 729 -12.43 -10.57 8.95
N LEU A 730 -13.31 -10.18 8.03
CA LEU A 730 -13.60 -8.77 7.76
C LEU A 730 -14.23 -8.05 8.96
N VAL A 731 -15.23 -8.66 9.61
CA VAL A 731 -15.89 -8.08 10.79
C VAL A 731 -14.92 -7.98 11.96
N ASP A 732 -14.14 -9.03 12.22
CA ASP A 732 -13.16 -9.04 13.30
C ASP A 732 -12.09 -7.97 13.09
N ALA A 733 -11.56 -7.86 11.85
CA ALA A 733 -10.62 -6.81 11.49
C ALA A 733 -11.20 -5.41 11.72
N ALA A 734 -12.40 -5.13 11.20
CA ALA A 734 -13.05 -3.82 11.33
C ALA A 734 -13.38 -3.46 12.77
N LYS A 735 -13.96 -4.39 13.54
CA LYS A 735 -14.34 -4.19 14.94
C LYS A 735 -13.13 -3.94 15.84
N SER A 736 -11.97 -4.47 15.46
CA SER A 736 -10.73 -4.39 16.25
C SER A 736 -9.93 -3.10 16.00
N MET A 737 -10.32 -2.30 15.02
CA MET A 737 -9.67 -1.01 14.76
C MET A 737 -9.98 -0.03 15.91
N LYS A 738 -8.94 0.48 16.56
CA LYS A 738 -9.06 1.44 17.68
C LYS A 738 -9.47 2.81 17.14
N VAL A 739 -10.75 3.14 17.30
CA VAL A 739 -11.29 4.48 17.02
C VAL A 739 -11.10 5.35 18.25
N ASP A 740 -10.32 6.42 18.14
CA ASP A 740 -10.12 7.38 19.21
C ASP A 740 -9.63 8.71 18.65
N TRP A 741 -9.60 9.75 19.48
CA TRP A 741 -8.91 10.98 19.16
C TRP A 741 -7.41 10.71 18.98
N PRO A 742 -6.72 11.40 18.06
CA PRO A 742 -5.32 11.14 17.75
C PRO A 742 -4.36 11.50 18.89
N GLY A 743 -4.84 12.18 19.93
CA GLY A 743 -4.14 12.29 21.21
C GLY A 743 -3.83 10.91 21.83
N ASN A 744 -4.57 9.85 21.48
CA ASN A 744 -4.20 8.47 21.75
C ASN A 744 -3.35 7.92 20.60
N LEU A 745 -2.03 7.75 20.82
CA LEU A 745 -1.12 7.27 19.78
C LEU A 745 -1.39 5.83 19.31
N ALA A 746 -2.20 5.06 20.05
CA ALA A 746 -2.65 3.74 19.64
C ALA A 746 -3.87 3.77 18.71
N ALA A 747 -4.52 4.93 18.51
CA ALA A 747 -5.64 5.08 17.60
C ALA A 747 -5.23 4.68 16.17
N SER A 748 -6.01 3.80 15.54
CA SER A 748 -5.85 3.44 14.13
C SER A 748 -6.86 4.16 13.23
N ILE A 749 -7.96 4.66 13.81
CA ILE A 749 -8.96 5.48 13.13
C ILE A 749 -9.19 6.74 13.97
N GLY A 750 -9.11 7.90 13.31
CA GLY A 750 -9.40 9.20 13.90
C GLY A 750 -10.88 9.59 13.82
N ALA A 751 -11.20 10.83 14.18
CA ALA A 751 -12.56 11.36 14.13
C ALA A 751 -13.02 11.70 12.70
N VAL A 752 -14.34 11.66 12.46
CA VAL A 752 -14.89 12.38 11.29
C VAL A 752 -14.74 13.89 11.48
N ILE A 753 -14.55 14.63 10.39
CA ILE A 753 -14.19 16.05 10.43
C ILE A 753 -15.26 16.90 11.13
N GLN A 754 -16.53 16.53 10.95
CA GLN A 754 -17.70 17.20 11.51
C GLN A 754 -18.73 16.14 11.90
N LYS A 755 -19.70 16.54 12.73
CA LYS A 755 -20.84 15.67 13.08
C LYS A 755 -21.54 15.25 11.77
N PRO A 756 -21.77 13.94 11.54
CA PRO A 756 -22.47 13.46 10.36
C PRO A 756 -23.83 14.13 10.17
N THR A 757 -24.12 14.52 8.93
CA THR A 757 -25.43 15.02 8.50
C THR A 757 -25.76 14.47 7.11
N GLY A 758 -27.03 14.54 6.72
CA GLY A 758 -27.48 14.23 5.36
C GLY A 758 -27.09 12.82 4.91
N LYS A 759 -26.30 12.72 3.82
CA LYS A 759 -25.93 11.44 3.21
C LYS A 759 -25.10 10.53 4.14
N LEU A 760 -24.21 11.09 4.96
CA LEU A 760 -23.37 10.30 5.86
C LEU A 760 -24.17 9.81 7.07
N GLU A 761 -24.96 10.69 7.67
CA GLU A 761 -25.86 10.32 8.77
C GLU A 761 -26.83 9.21 8.35
N ARG A 762 -27.47 9.36 7.18
CA ARG A 762 -28.33 8.31 6.60
C ARG A 762 -27.58 6.99 6.44
N ALA A 763 -26.36 7.03 5.89
CA ALA A 763 -25.55 5.83 5.68
C ALA A 763 -25.13 5.13 6.98
N LEU A 764 -24.93 5.88 8.06
CA LEU A 764 -24.57 5.36 9.38
C LEU A 764 -25.78 4.80 10.15
N THR A 765 -26.97 5.35 9.95
CA THR A 765 -28.11 5.12 10.86
C THR A 765 -29.27 4.35 10.24
N THR A 766 -29.34 4.26 8.91
CA THR A 766 -30.48 3.64 8.20
C THR A 766 -30.03 2.52 7.29
N LEU A 767 -30.86 1.49 7.16
CA LEU A 767 -30.72 0.38 6.20
C LEU A 767 -31.79 0.53 5.10
N GLU A 768 -31.44 0.16 3.86
CA GLU A 768 -32.43 0.00 2.78
C GLU A 768 -33.03 -1.41 2.75
N ASP A 769 -34.10 -1.61 1.98
CA ASP A 769 -34.77 -2.91 1.88
C ASP A 769 -33.81 -4.03 1.45
N GLY A 770 -33.76 -5.08 2.27
CA GLY A 770 -32.88 -6.24 2.07
C GLY A 770 -31.44 -6.03 2.56
N GLU A 771 -31.09 -4.85 3.05
CA GLU A 771 -29.83 -4.63 3.76
C GLU A 771 -29.92 -5.10 5.23
N ASN A 772 -28.80 -5.54 5.78
CA ASN A 772 -28.63 -5.83 7.19
C ASN A 772 -27.28 -5.29 7.67
N TRP A 773 -27.17 -4.97 8.96
CA TRP A 773 -25.87 -4.71 9.57
C TRP A 773 -25.13 -6.03 9.80
N LEU A 774 -24.02 -6.20 9.09
CA LEU A 774 -23.02 -7.21 9.43
C LEU A 774 -22.13 -6.71 10.58
N LEU A 775 -21.90 -5.40 10.64
CA LEU A 775 -21.36 -4.66 11.78
C LEU A 775 -22.08 -3.33 11.87
N GLU A 776 -22.78 -3.06 12.95
CA GLU A 776 -23.53 -1.81 13.13
C GLU A 776 -22.62 -0.69 13.66
N PRO A 777 -22.57 0.48 13.00
CA PRO A 777 -21.78 1.61 13.46
C PRO A 777 -22.40 2.25 14.70
N ARG A 778 -21.57 2.81 15.58
CA ARG A 778 -21.99 3.46 16.82
C ARG A 778 -21.27 4.77 17.02
N GLN A 779 -21.99 5.78 17.48
CA GLN A 779 -21.38 6.99 18.02
C GLN A 779 -20.67 6.63 19.34
N LEU A 780 -19.40 6.99 19.48
CA LEU A 780 -18.54 6.56 20.59
C LEU A 780 -18.37 7.62 21.69
N ASP A 781 -18.69 8.88 21.41
CA ASP A 781 -18.58 9.98 22.37
C ASP A 781 -19.69 11.03 22.21
N ALA A 782 -19.74 12.01 23.11
CA ALA A 782 -20.74 13.08 23.09
C ALA A 782 -20.50 14.12 21.97
N THR A 783 -19.31 14.15 21.36
CA THR A 783 -19.01 15.10 20.28
C THR A 783 -19.76 14.76 18.99
N GLY A 784 -20.15 13.48 18.83
CA GLY A 784 -20.80 12.99 17.62
C GLY A 784 -19.83 12.80 16.45
N ARG A 785 -18.51 12.91 16.67
CA ARG A 785 -17.47 12.79 15.64
C ARG A 785 -16.69 11.48 15.70
N LEU A 786 -16.67 10.78 16.84
CA LEU A 786 -16.12 9.43 16.89
C LEU A 786 -17.21 8.41 16.55
N TRP A 787 -16.99 7.64 15.49
CA TRP A 787 -17.90 6.59 15.02
C TRP A 787 -17.16 5.28 14.79
N SER A 788 -17.71 4.18 15.29
CA SER A 788 -17.18 2.85 14.97
C SER A 788 -17.44 2.50 13.50
N PRO A 789 -16.60 1.63 12.89
CA PRO A 789 -16.86 1.09 11.56
C PRO A 789 -18.25 0.45 11.42
N GLY A 790 -18.90 0.67 10.28
CA GLY A 790 -20.15 0.03 9.89
C GLY A 790 -20.01 -0.81 8.63
N ILE A 791 -20.64 -1.98 8.59
CA ILE A 791 -20.66 -2.88 7.44
C ILE A 791 -22.10 -3.28 7.13
N LYS A 792 -22.63 -2.81 6.01
CA LYS A 792 -23.91 -3.23 5.43
C LYS A 792 -23.69 -4.48 4.58
N ILE A 793 -24.60 -5.44 4.64
CA ILE A 793 -24.66 -6.57 3.71
C ILE A 793 -26.02 -6.63 3.03
N GLY A 794 -26.04 -6.97 1.74
CA GLY A 794 -27.27 -7.01 0.94
C GLY A 794 -27.50 -5.79 0.07
N VAL A 795 -26.53 -4.86 0.01
CA VAL A 795 -26.57 -3.65 -0.83
C VAL A 795 -26.86 -4.05 -2.28
N LYS A 796 -27.92 -3.47 -2.85
CA LYS A 796 -28.41 -3.82 -4.20
C LYS A 796 -27.79 -2.90 -5.26
N PRO A 797 -27.52 -3.41 -6.48
CA PRO A 797 -27.22 -2.55 -7.62
C PRO A 797 -28.33 -1.51 -7.82
N GLY A 798 -27.95 -0.25 -8.00
CA GLY A 798 -28.85 0.89 -8.17
C GLY A 798 -29.41 1.51 -6.88
N SER A 799 -29.18 0.90 -5.71
CA SER A 799 -29.60 1.44 -4.41
C SER A 799 -28.93 2.78 -4.06
N PHE A 800 -29.46 3.50 -3.05
CA PHE A 800 -28.85 4.74 -2.58
C PHE A 800 -27.40 4.52 -2.16
N PHE A 801 -27.13 3.48 -1.36
CA PHE A 801 -25.77 3.23 -0.90
C PHE A 801 -24.83 2.82 -2.04
N HIS A 802 -25.31 2.14 -3.09
CA HIS A 802 -24.50 1.82 -4.26
C HIS A 802 -24.13 3.06 -5.09
N MET A 803 -25.06 4.00 -5.26
CA MET A 803 -24.91 5.13 -6.18
C MET A 803 -24.37 6.41 -5.53
N THR A 804 -24.40 6.51 -4.20
CA THR A 804 -24.05 7.74 -3.46
C THR A 804 -22.72 7.60 -2.72
N GLU A 805 -21.82 8.56 -2.91
CA GLU A 805 -20.60 8.67 -2.11
C GLU A 805 -20.96 9.33 -0.76
N VAL A 806 -20.70 8.62 0.34
CA VAL A 806 -21.16 9.00 1.71
C VAL A 806 -20.05 9.56 2.59
N PHE A 807 -18.79 9.36 2.21
CA PHE A 807 -17.59 9.95 2.84
C PHE A 807 -17.44 9.72 4.36
N GLY A 808 -17.54 8.47 4.80
CA GLY A 808 -17.32 8.10 6.20
C GLY A 808 -17.16 6.60 6.41
N PRO A 809 -17.15 6.11 7.67
CA PRO A 809 -16.66 4.78 8.01
C PRO A 809 -17.73 3.68 7.79
N VAL A 810 -18.29 3.60 6.58
CA VAL A 810 -19.34 2.64 6.20
C VAL A 810 -18.96 1.89 4.93
N LEU A 811 -18.96 0.56 5.01
CA LEU A 811 -18.72 -0.35 3.89
C LEU A 811 -20.03 -1.05 3.49
N GLY A 812 -20.29 -1.16 2.19
CA GLY A 812 -21.41 -1.91 1.63
C GLY A 812 -20.98 -3.18 0.91
N ILE A 813 -21.50 -4.33 1.31
CA ILE A 813 -21.24 -5.63 0.68
C ILE A 813 -22.33 -5.94 -0.35
N MET A 814 -21.90 -6.10 -1.59
CA MET A 814 -22.71 -6.48 -2.74
C MET A 814 -22.38 -7.89 -3.20
N ARG A 815 -23.35 -8.53 -3.86
CA ARG A 815 -23.17 -9.84 -4.51
C ARG A 815 -23.11 -9.69 -6.01
N ALA A 816 -22.12 -10.33 -6.63
CA ALA A 816 -22.11 -10.60 -8.07
C ALA A 816 -22.09 -12.11 -8.31
N ARG A 817 -22.73 -12.59 -9.38
CA ARG A 817 -22.73 -14.01 -9.79
C ARG A 817 -21.38 -14.43 -10.35
N ASP A 818 -20.78 -13.56 -11.17
CA ASP A 818 -19.50 -13.76 -11.84
C ASP A 818 -18.73 -12.44 -11.98
N LEU A 819 -17.52 -12.51 -12.53
CA LEU A 819 -16.65 -11.35 -12.73
C LEU A 819 -17.25 -10.31 -13.70
N SER A 820 -17.98 -10.75 -14.73
CA SER A 820 -18.58 -9.82 -15.70
C SER A 820 -19.64 -8.95 -15.04
N GLU A 821 -20.50 -9.55 -14.21
CA GLU A 821 -21.47 -8.82 -13.41
C GLU A 821 -20.79 -7.92 -12.38
N ALA A 822 -19.70 -8.38 -11.75
CA ALA A 822 -18.94 -7.56 -10.81
C ALA A 822 -18.38 -6.29 -11.45
N ILE A 823 -17.81 -6.38 -12.65
CA ILE A 823 -17.32 -5.24 -13.44
C ILE A 823 -18.48 -4.29 -13.79
N LYS A 824 -19.64 -4.82 -14.18
CA LYS A 824 -20.83 -4.00 -14.48
C LYS A 824 -21.30 -3.22 -13.25
N ILE A 825 -21.37 -3.87 -12.08
CA ILE A 825 -21.74 -3.23 -10.82
C ILE A 825 -20.71 -2.14 -10.47
N GLN A 826 -19.41 -2.47 -10.51
CA GLN A 826 -18.34 -1.51 -10.19
C GLN A 826 -18.32 -0.29 -11.11
N ASN A 827 -18.69 -0.46 -12.38
CA ASN A 827 -18.73 0.61 -13.38
C ASN A 827 -20.04 1.42 -13.37
N ALA A 828 -21.08 0.98 -12.65
CA ALA A 828 -22.40 1.62 -12.70
C ALA A 828 -22.47 3.01 -12.03
N PRO A 829 -21.76 3.30 -10.92
CA PRO A 829 -21.73 4.65 -10.36
C PRO A 829 -21.23 5.70 -11.38
N ASN A 830 -21.70 6.94 -11.23
CA ASN A 830 -21.28 8.08 -12.07
C ASN A 830 -19.82 8.51 -11.84
N TYR A 831 -19.13 7.85 -10.90
CA TYR A 831 -17.75 8.09 -10.50
C TYR A 831 -16.84 6.98 -11.03
N GLY A 832 -15.55 7.27 -11.12
CA GLY A 832 -14.54 6.36 -11.68
C GLY A 832 -13.14 6.68 -11.17
N LEU A 833 -12.94 6.76 -9.85
CA LEU A 833 -11.68 7.16 -9.25
C LEU A 833 -10.74 5.97 -8.99
N THR A 834 -10.93 5.23 -7.90
CA THR A 834 -10.15 4.02 -7.59
C THR A 834 -10.98 2.76 -7.75
N ALA A 835 -10.35 1.64 -8.08
CA ALA A 835 -10.96 0.33 -8.14
C ALA A 835 -9.93 -0.74 -7.79
N GLY A 836 -10.36 -1.79 -7.08
CA GLY A 836 -9.50 -2.90 -6.72
C GLY A 836 -10.05 -4.26 -7.14
N ILE A 837 -9.16 -5.22 -7.33
CA ILE A 837 -9.47 -6.65 -7.39
C ILE A 837 -8.51 -7.46 -6.53
N HIS A 838 -9.05 -8.41 -5.76
CA HIS A 838 -8.29 -9.54 -5.23
C HIS A 838 -8.64 -10.80 -6.03
N SER A 839 -7.64 -11.31 -6.76
CA SER A 839 -7.66 -12.58 -7.47
C SER A 839 -6.23 -13.02 -7.75
N LEU A 840 -5.93 -14.31 -7.50
CA LEU A 840 -4.67 -14.93 -7.90
C LEU A 840 -4.74 -15.53 -9.31
N ASP A 841 -5.88 -15.40 -10.00
CA ASP A 841 -6.03 -15.82 -11.39
C ASP A 841 -5.69 -14.67 -12.35
N ASN A 842 -4.60 -14.84 -13.10
CA ASN A 842 -4.09 -13.83 -14.03
C ASN A 842 -5.12 -13.45 -15.11
N GLN A 843 -5.98 -14.38 -15.55
CA GLN A 843 -6.97 -14.11 -16.59
C GLN A 843 -8.14 -13.27 -16.05
N GLU A 844 -8.60 -13.55 -14.83
CA GLU A 844 -9.56 -12.68 -14.13
C GLU A 844 -8.99 -11.26 -13.96
N VAL A 845 -7.73 -11.14 -13.54
CA VAL A 845 -7.08 -9.84 -13.37
C VAL A 845 -7.01 -9.08 -14.70
N LEU A 846 -6.54 -9.69 -15.78
CA LEU A 846 -6.46 -9.04 -17.10
C LEU A 846 -7.85 -8.65 -17.62
N THR A 847 -8.84 -9.54 -17.51
CA THR A 847 -10.23 -9.25 -17.88
C THR A 847 -10.79 -8.07 -17.11
N TRP A 848 -10.49 -8.00 -15.80
CA TRP A 848 -10.90 -6.89 -14.95
C TRP A 848 -10.21 -5.58 -15.32
N ILE A 849 -8.87 -5.60 -15.52
CA ILE A 849 -8.08 -4.44 -15.93
C ILE A 849 -8.65 -3.84 -17.23
N ASP A 850 -9.02 -4.67 -18.20
CA ASP A 850 -9.54 -4.20 -19.49
C ASP A 850 -11.02 -3.75 -19.44
N GLY A 851 -11.80 -4.28 -18.49
CA GLY A 851 -13.23 -3.98 -18.36
C GLY A 851 -13.58 -2.83 -17.41
N VAL A 852 -12.73 -2.53 -16.42
CA VAL A 852 -13.04 -1.53 -15.38
C VAL A 852 -12.77 -0.10 -15.84
N ASN A 853 -13.66 0.83 -15.49
CA ASN A 853 -13.68 2.21 -16.00
C ASN A 853 -13.33 3.23 -14.90
N ASN A 854 -12.18 3.03 -14.25
CA ASN A 854 -11.66 3.86 -13.17
C ASN A 854 -10.23 4.35 -13.46
N GLY A 855 -9.84 5.50 -12.92
CA GLY A 855 -8.54 6.10 -13.20
C GLY A 855 -7.35 5.43 -12.50
N ASN A 856 -7.55 4.83 -11.32
CA ASN A 856 -6.50 4.17 -10.54
C ASN A 856 -6.95 2.73 -10.20
N LEU A 857 -6.18 1.74 -10.67
CA LEU A 857 -6.48 0.33 -10.52
C LEU A 857 -5.45 -0.34 -9.60
N TYR A 858 -5.93 -1.21 -8.70
CA TYR A 858 -5.09 -1.91 -7.73
C TYR A 858 -5.40 -3.40 -7.72
N VAL A 859 -4.36 -4.24 -7.76
CA VAL A 859 -4.48 -5.70 -7.80
C VAL A 859 -3.77 -6.32 -6.61
N ASN A 860 -4.51 -7.12 -5.83
CA ASN A 860 -4.02 -7.85 -4.65
C ASN A 860 -3.35 -6.93 -3.60
N ARG A 861 -3.96 -5.76 -3.36
CA ARG A 861 -3.58 -4.77 -2.35
C ARG A 861 -4.76 -3.83 -2.08
N GLY A 862 -4.64 -3.00 -1.04
CA GLY A 862 -5.57 -1.89 -0.79
C GLY A 862 -5.60 -0.84 -1.92
N ILE A 863 -6.69 -0.06 -1.98
CA ILE A 863 -6.99 0.89 -3.08
C ILE A 863 -6.75 2.37 -2.71
N THR A 864 -6.08 2.61 -1.57
CA THR A 864 -5.77 3.94 -1.02
C THR A 864 -4.25 4.12 -0.88
N GLY A 865 -3.79 5.35 -0.64
CA GLY A 865 -2.37 5.64 -0.44
C GLY A 865 -1.59 5.62 -1.75
N ALA A 866 -2.09 6.33 -2.77
CA ALA A 866 -1.38 6.53 -4.01
C ALA A 866 -0.10 7.34 -3.74
N ILE A 867 1.02 6.90 -4.30
CA ILE A 867 2.32 7.54 -4.15
C ILE A 867 2.66 8.27 -5.45
N VAL A 868 3.13 9.52 -5.34
CA VAL A 868 3.52 10.38 -6.48
C VAL A 868 4.46 9.63 -7.42
N ASN A 869 4.25 9.78 -8.73
CA ASN A 869 4.94 9.07 -9.81
C ASN A 869 4.82 7.54 -9.83
N ARG A 870 4.49 6.86 -8.72
CA ARG A 870 4.21 5.42 -8.72
C ARG A 870 2.78 5.15 -9.20
N GLN A 871 1.81 5.81 -8.58
CA GLN A 871 0.41 5.75 -8.99
C GLN A 871 -0.17 7.16 -9.16
N PRO A 872 0.19 7.89 -10.24
CA PRO A 872 -0.42 9.19 -10.54
C PRO A 872 -1.93 9.16 -10.34
N PHE A 873 -2.45 10.13 -9.60
CA PHE A 873 -3.78 10.05 -9.02
C PHE A 873 -4.78 10.93 -9.75
N GLY A 874 -5.92 10.34 -10.10
CA GLY A 874 -7.05 11.09 -10.68
C GLY A 874 -8.07 10.19 -11.35
N GLY A 875 -9.31 10.66 -11.48
CA GLY A 875 -10.45 9.83 -11.87
C GLY A 875 -10.96 9.99 -13.29
N PHE A 876 -11.92 9.15 -13.65
CA PHE A 876 -12.76 9.27 -14.85
C PHE A 876 -14.18 9.70 -14.46
N LYS A 877 -15.01 9.99 -15.47
CA LYS A 877 -16.43 10.39 -15.29
C LYS A 877 -16.52 11.61 -14.34
N ARG A 878 -17.44 11.63 -13.38
CA ARG A 878 -17.59 12.71 -12.38
C ARG A 878 -16.56 12.70 -11.25
N SER A 879 -15.53 11.87 -11.31
CA SER A 879 -14.38 11.95 -10.41
C SER A 879 -13.32 12.93 -10.89
N SER A 880 -13.46 13.49 -12.09
CA SER A 880 -12.61 14.57 -12.59
C SER A 880 -13.39 15.55 -13.47
N VAL A 881 -13.04 16.84 -13.39
CA VAL A 881 -13.58 17.91 -14.24
C VAL A 881 -12.42 18.65 -14.88
N GLY A 882 -12.52 18.87 -16.19
CA GLY A 882 -11.48 19.53 -16.98
C GLY A 882 -10.67 18.53 -17.80
N SER A 883 -9.35 18.72 -17.84
CA SER A 883 -8.46 17.90 -18.67
C SER A 883 -8.37 16.45 -18.19
N GLY A 884 -8.56 16.18 -16.90
CA GLY A 884 -8.41 14.84 -16.30
C GLY A 884 -6.97 14.31 -16.30
N LEU A 885 -5.98 15.20 -16.38
CA LEU A 885 -4.56 14.83 -16.19
C LEU A 885 -4.28 14.63 -14.71
N LYS A 886 -3.55 13.57 -14.36
CA LYS A 886 -3.42 13.09 -12.98
C LYS A 886 -2.42 13.89 -12.17
N ALA A 887 -2.78 14.23 -10.93
CA ALA A 887 -1.85 14.78 -9.95
C ALA A 887 -0.69 13.79 -9.72
N GLY A 888 0.53 14.32 -9.59
CA GLY A 888 1.73 13.50 -9.41
C GLY A 888 2.12 12.69 -10.65
N GLY A 889 1.55 13.02 -11.82
CA GLY A 889 1.91 12.47 -13.12
C GLY A 889 2.64 13.48 -14.01
N SER A 890 3.38 12.98 -15.00
CA SER A 890 4.25 13.80 -15.86
C SER A 890 3.51 14.83 -16.72
N SER A 891 2.21 14.65 -16.94
CA SER A 891 1.41 15.57 -17.77
C SER A 891 0.75 16.68 -16.96
N TYR A 892 0.74 16.59 -15.62
CA TYR A 892 -0.10 17.45 -14.77
C TYR A 892 0.17 18.94 -14.95
N LEU A 893 1.44 19.34 -15.07
CA LEU A 893 1.83 20.75 -15.20
C LEU A 893 1.37 21.39 -16.52
N THR A 894 1.12 20.58 -17.55
CA THR A 894 0.81 21.09 -18.90
C THR A 894 -0.53 21.82 -18.99
N GLN A 895 -1.40 21.68 -17.98
CA GLN A 895 -2.74 22.27 -17.96
C GLN A 895 -2.80 23.67 -17.30
N PHE A 896 -1.73 24.13 -16.64
CA PHE A 896 -1.70 25.41 -15.91
C PHE A 896 -1.09 26.55 -16.74
N GLY A 897 -1.56 26.64 -17.98
CA GLY A 897 -1.13 27.60 -18.97
C GLY A 897 -1.72 27.29 -20.34
N THR A 898 -1.24 28.00 -21.34
CA THR A 898 -1.61 27.80 -22.74
C THR A 898 -0.41 27.43 -23.58
N TRP A 899 -0.63 26.56 -24.57
CA TRP A 899 0.38 26.16 -25.53
C TRP A 899 0.11 26.81 -26.88
N SER A 900 1.18 27.22 -27.55
CA SER A 900 1.12 27.73 -28.92
C SER A 900 2.21 27.10 -29.79
N ASN A 901 2.01 27.09 -31.10
CA ASN A 901 3.08 26.71 -32.02
C ASN A 901 4.24 27.73 -31.95
N PRO A 902 5.51 27.29 -32.04
CA PRO A 902 6.65 28.20 -32.14
C PRO A 902 6.57 29.04 -33.42
N SER A 903 7.18 30.23 -33.41
CA SER A 903 7.15 31.15 -34.56
C SER A 903 7.70 30.53 -35.85
N ALA A 904 8.69 29.63 -35.75
CA ALA A 904 9.21 28.90 -36.90
C ALA A 904 8.17 27.94 -37.50
N THR A 905 7.42 27.24 -36.66
CA THR A 905 6.33 26.34 -37.06
C THR A 905 5.18 27.10 -37.74
N ASN A 906 4.87 28.30 -37.26
CA ASN A 906 3.81 29.14 -37.84
C ASN A 906 4.12 29.65 -39.26
N LYS A 907 5.39 29.64 -39.67
CA LYS A 907 5.83 30.01 -41.02
C LYS A 907 5.80 28.85 -42.01
N LEU A 908 5.52 27.62 -41.56
CA LEU A 908 5.46 26.46 -42.43
C LEU A 908 4.24 26.50 -43.36
N THR A 909 4.40 25.98 -44.57
CA THR A 909 3.25 25.66 -45.43
C THR A 909 2.38 24.60 -44.75
N ALA A 910 1.08 24.52 -45.10
CA ALA A 910 0.18 23.52 -44.54
C ALA A 910 0.72 22.08 -44.71
N ALA A 911 1.29 21.76 -45.88
CA ALA A 911 1.89 20.45 -46.14
C ALA A 911 3.11 20.16 -45.25
N ALA A 912 3.99 21.14 -45.05
CA ALA A 912 5.15 20.99 -44.17
C ALA A 912 4.76 20.85 -42.70
N PHE A 913 3.75 21.62 -42.25
CA PHE A 913 3.17 21.51 -40.91
C PHE A 913 2.60 20.11 -40.66
N LEU A 914 1.78 19.59 -41.57
CA LEU A 914 1.18 18.26 -41.45
C LEU A 914 2.24 17.13 -41.49
N LYS A 915 3.30 17.28 -42.28
CA LYS A 915 4.44 16.34 -42.30
C LYS A 915 5.16 16.31 -40.94
N ALA A 916 5.46 17.48 -40.37
CA ALA A 916 6.10 17.58 -39.07
C ALA A 916 5.21 17.01 -37.95
N ALA A 917 3.93 17.34 -37.98
CA ALA A 917 2.94 16.80 -37.05
C ALA A 917 2.85 15.27 -37.09
N LYS A 918 2.78 14.69 -38.29
CA LYS A 918 2.74 13.23 -38.46
C LYS A 918 3.98 12.55 -37.87
N ALA A 919 5.17 13.14 -38.06
CA ALA A 919 6.41 12.61 -37.50
C ALA A 919 6.41 12.70 -35.96
N SER A 920 5.95 13.83 -35.41
CA SER A 920 5.83 14.03 -33.97
C SER A 920 4.81 13.07 -33.33
N ASP A 921 3.66 12.85 -33.99
CA ASP A 921 2.65 11.88 -33.56
C ASP A 921 3.22 10.45 -33.51
N GLU A 922 4.03 10.05 -34.50
CA GLU A 922 4.67 8.74 -34.53
C GLU A 922 5.58 8.52 -33.32
N ILE A 923 6.43 9.50 -33.01
CA ILE A 923 7.35 9.47 -31.87
C ILE A 923 6.56 9.45 -30.56
N ALA A 924 5.60 10.36 -30.39
CA ALA A 924 4.80 10.44 -29.18
C ALA A 924 4.03 9.15 -28.90
N TRP A 925 3.46 8.52 -29.93
CA TRP A 925 2.72 7.26 -29.75
C TRP A 925 3.62 6.08 -29.39
N LYS A 926 4.86 6.10 -29.87
CA LYS A 926 5.88 5.08 -29.56
C LYS A 926 6.49 5.26 -28.18
N GLU A 927 6.81 6.49 -27.78
CA GLU A 927 7.63 6.76 -26.60
C GLU A 927 6.83 7.19 -25.36
N ILE A 928 5.67 7.81 -25.54
CA ILE A 928 4.88 8.40 -24.45
C ILE A 928 3.60 7.61 -24.21
N TYR A 929 2.82 7.35 -25.28
CA TYR A 929 1.49 6.75 -25.17
C TYR A 929 1.48 5.23 -25.14
N ALA A 930 2.61 4.59 -25.47
CA ALA A 930 2.80 3.17 -25.22
C ALA A 930 2.65 2.88 -23.70
N PRO A 931 1.97 1.78 -23.32
CA PRO A 931 1.97 1.33 -21.93
C PRO A 931 3.40 1.22 -21.40
N LYS A 932 3.65 1.78 -20.22
CA LYS A 932 4.98 1.83 -19.64
C LYS A 932 4.91 1.49 -18.16
N GLN A 933 5.79 0.60 -17.72
CA GLN A 933 6.08 0.44 -16.30
C GLN A 933 6.76 1.71 -15.80
N LEU A 934 6.16 2.35 -14.80
CA LEU A 934 6.71 3.51 -14.14
C LEU A 934 7.85 3.06 -13.23
N ASP A 935 8.99 3.71 -13.39
CA ASP A 935 10.10 3.53 -12.47
C ASP A 935 9.82 4.35 -11.20
N GLY A 936 9.36 3.65 -10.17
CA GLY A 936 9.16 4.16 -8.81
C GLY A 936 10.35 3.92 -7.89
N GLY A 937 11.55 3.66 -8.46
CA GLY A 937 12.76 3.29 -7.73
C GLY A 937 13.02 1.78 -7.71
N GLU A 938 12.90 1.09 -8.86
CA GLU A 938 13.15 -0.36 -9.00
C GLU A 938 12.51 -1.20 -7.87
N LEU A 939 11.18 -1.11 -7.74
CA LEU A 939 10.47 -1.78 -6.65
C LEU A 939 10.56 -3.30 -6.76
N GLU A 940 10.43 -3.87 -7.97
CA GLU A 940 10.30 -5.31 -8.30
C GLU A 940 9.13 -6.04 -7.61
N VAL A 941 8.87 -5.74 -6.34
CA VAL A 941 7.81 -6.24 -5.46
C VAL A 941 6.44 -5.68 -5.80
N GLU A 942 6.38 -4.57 -6.56
CA GLU A 942 5.16 -3.92 -7.00
C GLU A 942 5.34 -3.37 -8.42
N GLY A 943 4.50 -3.85 -9.34
CA GLY A 943 4.45 -3.40 -10.72
C GLY A 943 3.52 -2.21 -10.83
N ASN A 944 4.09 -1.04 -11.10
CA ASN A 944 3.36 0.20 -11.28
C ASN A 944 3.40 0.60 -12.74
N TYR A 945 2.25 0.70 -13.37
CA TYR A 945 2.12 0.92 -14.80
C TYR A 945 1.31 2.17 -15.08
N ARG A 946 1.73 2.91 -16.08
CA ARG A 946 0.94 3.97 -16.70
C ARG A 946 0.54 3.52 -18.09
N ARG A 947 -0.75 3.66 -18.38
CA ARG A 947 -1.27 3.52 -19.74
C ARG A 947 -2.22 4.66 -20.07
N TYR A 948 -2.49 4.81 -21.35
CA TYR A 948 -3.37 5.83 -21.89
C TYR A 948 -4.52 5.15 -22.63
N LEU A 949 -5.75 5.45 -22.21
CA LEU A 949 -6.97 4.92 -22.81
C LEU A 949 -7.64 5.99 -23.67
N PRO A 950 -8.50 5.64 -24.63
CA PRO A 950 -9.29 6.62 -25.38
C PRO A 950 -10.10 7.50 -24.43
N ALA A 951 -10.06 8.82 -24.64
CA ALA A 951 -10.95 9.76 -23.98
C ALA A 951 -12.37 9.70 -24.56
N ASN A 952 -13.37 10.04 -23.76
CA ASN A 952 -14.73 10.28 -24.25
C ASN A 952 -14.74 11.64 -24.97
N LEU A 953 -14.54 11.63 -26.29
CA LEU A 953 -14.25 12.82 -27.09
C LEU A 953 -15.11 12.88 -28.35
N ILE A 954 -15.61 14.08 -28.65
CA ILE A 954 -16.14 14.46 -29.97
C ILE A 954 -15.36 15.65 -30.53
N VAL A 955 -15.03 15.62 -31.83
CA VAL A 955 -14.48 16.78 -32.52
C VAL A 955 -15.63 17.56 -33.17
N ARG A 956 -15.69 18.87 -32.94
CA ARG A 956 -16.64 19.78 -33.60
C ARG A 956 -15.89 20.72 -34.52
N VAL A 957 -16.09 20.55 -35.82
CA VAL A 957 -15.58 21.42 -36.88
C VAL A 957 -16.60 22.53 -37.13
N GLY A 958 -16.28 23.75 -36.70
CA GLY A 958 -17.08 24.93 -36.95
C GLY A 958 -16.92 25.46 -38.38
N SER A 959 -17.83 26.35 -38.79
CA SER A 959 -17.84 26.94 -40.14
C SER A 959 -16.55 27.70 -40.50
N THR A 960 -15.87 28.26 -39.50
CA THR A 960 -14.62 29.03 -39.65
C THR A 960 -13.36 28.21 -39.40
N ALA A 961 -13.46 26.89 -39.25
CA ALA A 961 -12.29 26.02 -39.09
C ALA A 961 -11.40 26.09 -40.34
N SER A 962 -10.08 25.96 -40.16
CA SER A 962 -9.16 25.85 -41.28
C SER A 962 -9.01 24.39 -41.73
N GLN A 963 -8.85 24.15 -43.05
CA GLN A 963 -8.60 22.80 -43.57
C GLN A 963 -7.36 22.16 -42.94
N LYS A 964 -6.29 22.96 -42.75
CA LYS A 964 -5.04 22.53 -42.11
C LYS A 964 -5.27 21.96 -40.70
N ASP A 965 -6.08 22.64 -39.89
CA ASP A 965 -6.33 22.21 -38.51
C ASP A 965 -7.20 20.96 -38.45
N VAL A 966 -8.19 20.87 -39.34
CA VAL A 966 -9.01 19.66 -39.52
C VAL A 966 -8.12 18.47 -39.90
N ASP A 967 -7.27 18.63 -40.92
CA ASP A 967 -6.36 17.58 -41.38
C ASP A 967 -5.39 17.15 -40.27
N ARG A 968 -4.87 18.11 -39.49
CA ARG A 968 -3.96 17.84 -38.36
C ARG A 968 -4.62 16.98 -37.28
N VAL A 969 -5.88 17.29 -36.92
CA VAL A 969 -6.63 16.51 -35.93
C VAL A 969 -7.01 15.14 -36.46
N LEU A 970 -7.40 15.04 -37.74
CA LEU A 970 -7.67 13.75 -38.38
C LEU A 970 -6.40 12.87 -38.45
N LEU A 971 -5.22 13.45 -38.67
CA LEU A 971 -3.95 12.73 -38.57
C LEU A 971 -3.71 12.16 -37.17
N ALA A 972 -3.97 12.94 -36.11
CA ALA A 972 -3.82 12.49 -34.73
C ALA A 972 -4.79 11.34 -34.40
N ILE A 973 -6.06 11.49 -34.80
CA ILE A 973 -7.08 10.44 -34.63
C ILE A 973 -6.65 9.17 -35.37
N LYS A 974 -6.22 9.29 -36.63
CA LYS A 974 -5.74 8.16 -37.42
C LYS A 974 -4.54 7.48 -36.77
N ARG A 975 -3.58 8.23 -36.24
CA ARG A 975 -2.42 7.66 -35.54
C ARG A 975 -2.83 6.91 -34.28
N SER A 976 -3.79 7.45 -33.52
CA SER A 976 -4.25 6.84 -32.28
C SER A 976 -4.97 5.50 -32.47
N GLY A 977 -5.59 5.29 -33.64
CA GLY A 977 -6.46 4.15 -33.90
C GLY A 977 -7.82 4.23 -33.20
N PHE A 978 -8.13 5.35 -32.53
CA PHE A 978 -9.37 5.51 -31.77
C PHE A 978 -10.57 5.85 -32.65
N LYS A 979 -11.74 5.38 -32.24
CA LYS A 979 -13.03 5.70 -32.86
C LYS A 979 -13.57 7.01 -32.27
N VAL A 980 -13.14 8.14 -32.83
CA VAL A 980 -13.56 9.48 -32.38
C VAL A 980 -14.62 10.06 -33.33
N PRO A 981 -15.84 10.36 -32.88
CA PRO A 981 -16.84 11.04 -33.71
C PRO A 981 -16.40 12.44 -34.14
N VAL A 982 -16.74 12.83 -35.38
CA VAL A 982 -16.48 14.18 -35.92
C VAL A 982 -17.80 14.78 -36.38
N SER A 983 -18.17 15.91 -35.80
CA SER A 983 -19.34 16.71 -36.18
C SER A 983 -18.89 17.93 -37.00
N VAL A 984 -19.58 18.22 -38.10
CA VAL A 984 -19.23 19.32 -39.01
C VAL A 984 -20.42 20.25 -39.20
N ALA A 985 -20.18 21.55 -38.98
CA ALA A 985 -21.16 22.60 -39.23
C ALA A 985 -21.44 22.76 -40.75
N PRO A 986 -22.68 23.05 -41.18
CA PRO A 986 -23.02 23.19 -42.60
C PRO A 986 -22.20 24.24 -43.35
N GLY A 987 -21.73 25.28 -42.66
CA GLY A 987 -20.94 26.37 -43.26
C GLY A 987 -19.45 26.07 -43.47
N PHE A 988 -18.95 24.88 -43.11
CA PHE A 988 -17.55 24.53 -43.36
C PHE A 988 -17.35 24.07 -44.82
N MET A 989 -16.57 24.85 -45.58
CA MET A 989 -16.34 24.63 -47.02
C MET A 989 -15.25 23.59 -47.34
N GLY A 990 -14.53 23.10 -46.33
CA GLY A 990 -13.45 22.13 -46.49
C GLY A 990 -13.91 20.68 -46.61
N LYS A 991 -12.95 19.79 -46.91
CA LYS A 991 -13.18 18.35 -47.01
C LYS A 991 -12.89 17.66 -45.68
N VAL A 992 -13.80 16.81 -45.23
CA VAL A 992 -13.60 15.96 -44.04
C VAL A 992 -13.78 14.52 -44.48
N ASN A 993 -12.69 13.75 -44.47
CA ASN A 993 -12.73 12.32 -44.79
C ASN A 993 -12.56 11.53 -43.49
N HIS A 994 -13.68 11.08 -42.91
CA HIS A 994 -13.70 10.34 -41.65
C HIS A 994 -14.93 9.42 -41.56
N ASN A 995 -14.75 8.22 -41.03
CA ASN A 995 -15.79 7.18 -41.03
C ASN A 995 -16.95 7.45 -40.04
N LEU A 996 -16.71 8.23 -38.99
CA LEU A 996 -17.71 8.61 -37.99
C LEU A 996 -18.08 10.10 -38.12
N LEU A 997 -18.28 10.53 -39.37
CA LEU A 997 -18.64 11.91 -39.70
C LEU A 997 -20.15 12.11 -39.60
N GLN A 998 -20.56 13.15 -38.88
CA GLN A 998 -21.93 13.65 -38.85
C GLN A 998 -21.95 15.12 -39.31
N ARG A 999 -22.85 15.45 -40.23
CA ARG A 999 -23.13 16.84 -40.64
C ARG A 999 -24.40 17.28 -39.94
N GLU A 1000 -24.31 18.31 -39.10
CA GLU A 1000 -25.46 18.77 -38.31
C GLU A 1000 -25.33 20.26 -37.96
N SER A 1001 -26.47 20.94 -37.83
CA SER A 1001 -26.51 22.35 -37.43
C SER A 1001 -25.94 22.54 -36.02
N SER A 1002 -25.54 23.77 -35.68
CA SER A 1002 -25.08 24.06 -34.30
C SER A 1002 -26.19 23.82 -33.26
N SER A 1003 -27.46 23.98 -33.64
CA SER A 1003 -28.61 23.74 -32.75
C SER A 1003 -28.83 22.25 -32.49
N ASP A 1004 -28.70 21.42 -33.53
CA ASP A 1004 -28.83 19.97 -33.41
C ASP A 1004 -27.68 19.39 -32.58
N PHE A 1005 -26.45 19.87 -32.82
CA PHE A 1005 -25.28 19.52 -32.02
C PHE A 1005 -25.48 19.89 -30.55
N GLU A 1006 -25.96 21.11 -30.26
CA GLU A 1006 -26.24 21.54 -28.90
C GLU A 1006 -27.25 20.61 -28.22
N THR A 1007 -28.35 20.28 -28.90
CA THR A 1007 -29.39 19.41 -28.37
C THR A 1007 -28.87 18.01 -28.07
N ARG A 1008 -28.14 17.41 -29.01
CA ARG A 1008 -27.65 16.04 -28.89
C ARG A 1008 -26.47 15.87 -27.93
N VAL A 1009 -25.58 16.86 -27.86
CA VAL A 1009 -24.26 16.72 -27.21
C VAL A 1009 -24.15 17.58 -25.95
N VAL A 1010 -24.66 18.81 -26.01
CA VAL A 1010 -24.51 19.77 -24.91
C VAL A 1010 -25.66 19.66 -23.92
N ASN A 1011 -26.90 19.44 -24.36
CA ASN A 1011 -28.05 19.33 -23.46
C ASN A 1011 -28.05 18.01 -22.70
N GLU A 1012 -27.66 16.92 -23.36
CA GLU A 1012 -27.58 15.57 -22.80
C GLU A 1012 -26.14 15.02 -22.84
N PRO A 1013 -25.20 15.60 -22.06
CA PRO A 1013 -23.82 15.18 -22.13
C PRO A 1013 -23.61 13.80 -21.51
N SER A 1014 -22.78 12.99 -22.16
CA SER A 1014 -22.21 11.81 -21.52
C SER A 1014 -21.20 12.23 -20.43
N LEU A 1015 -20.97 11.35 -19.44
CA LEU A 1015 -20.09 11.67 -18.31
C LEU A 1015 -18.65 11.92 -18.77
N GLY A 1016 -18.07 13.05 -18.34
CA GLY A 1016 -16.69 13.44 -18.66
C GLY A 1016 -16.44 13.64 -20.15
N LEU A 1017 -17.41 14.21 -20.87
CA LEU A 1017 -17.31 14.49 -22.30
C LEU A 1017 -16.27 15.57 -22.59
N ARG A 1018 -15.39 15.31 -23.55
CA ARG A 1018 -14.53 16.32 -24.17
C ARG A 1018 -15.11 16.74 -25.52
N ILE A 1019 -15.12 18.04 -25.79
CA ILE A 1019 -15.47 18.60 -27.10
C ILE A 1019 -14.25 19.33 -27.63
N TRP A 1020 -13.61 18.80 -28.68
CA TRP A 1020 -12.51 19.47 -29.35
C TRP A 1020 -13.05 20.35 -30.47
N GLN A 1021 -13.08 21.64 -30.19
CA GLN A 1021 -13.61 22.66 -31.08
C GLN A 1021 -12.52 23.12 -32.06
N LEU A 1022 -12.83 23.08 -33.35
CA LEU A 1022 -12.02 23.66 -34.43
C LEU A 1022 -12.78 24.84 -35.04
N GLY A 1023 -12.13 25.99 -35.20
CA GLY A 1023 -12.79 27.24 -35.61
C GLY A 1023 -13.41 28.02 -34.45
N SER A 1024 -13.93 29.20 -34.76
CA SER A 1024 -14.42 30.19 -33.79
C SER A 1024 -15.79 29.87 -33.19
N ASN A 1025 -16.12 30.57 -32.10
CA ASN A 1025 -17.18 30.24 -31.14
C ASN A 1025 -18.59 30.21 -31.72
N GLU A 1026 -19.18 29.03 -31.78
CA GLU A 1026 -20.60 28.81 -32.02
C GLU A 1026 -21.41 29.01 -30.72
N GLY A 1027 -22.72 29.29 -30.82
CA GLY A 1027 -23.60 29.61 -29.67
C GLY A 1027 -23.58 28.56 -28.55
N TRP A 1028 -23.42 27.27 -28.90
CA TRP A 1028 -23.38 26.16 -27.94
C TRP A 1028 -22.19 26.20 -26.99
N VAL A 1029 -21.06 26.84 -27.37
CA VAL A 1029 -19.82 26.87 -26.59
C VAL A 1029 -20.05 27.52 -25.22
N ARG A 1030 -20.84 28.61 -25.19
CA ARG A 1030 -21.16 29.32 -23.95
C ARG A 1030 -21.90 28.41 -22.98
N LYS A 1031 -22.87 27.64 -23.49
CA LYS A 1031 -23.68 26.70 -22.70
C LYS A 1031 -22.87 25.48 -22.26
N ALA A 1032 -22.06 24.90 -23.14
CA ALA A 1032 -21.17 23.78 -22.80
C ALA A 1032 -20.22 24.16 -21.67
N LYS A 1033 -19.66 25.37 -21.71
CA LYS A 1033 -18.76 25.90 -20.68
C LYS A 1033 -19.40 26.12 -19.31
N THR A 1034 -20.73 26.09 -19.17
CA THR A 1034 -21.40 26.14 -17.85
C THR A 1034 -21.53 24.77 -17.19
N LYS A 1035 -21.29 23.68 -17.92
CA LYS A 1035 -21.46 22.30 -17.45
C LYS A 1035 -20.12 21.72 -16.97
N ALA A 1036 -20.09 21.13 -15.78
CA ALA A 1036 -18.89 20.46 -15.26
C ALA A 1036 -18.61 19.12 -15.97
N ASP A 1037 -19.64 18.43 -16.48
CA ASP A 1037 -19.49 17.19 -17.24
C ASP A 1037 -18.82 17.40 -18.63
N ILE A 1038 -18.65 18.65 -19.09
CA ILE A 1038 -18.11 18.97 -20.41
C ILE A 1038 -16.80 19.75 -20.30
N HIS A 1039 -15.74 19.22 -20.92
CA HIS A 1039 -14.48 19.93 -21.15
C HIS A 1039 -14.36 20.38 -22.61
N VAL A 1040 -14.42 21.68 -22.86
CA VAL A 1040 -14.24 22.25 -24.20
C VAL A 1040 -12.76 22.56 -24.44
N ILE A 1041 -12.18 21.92 -25.45
CA ILE A 1041 -10.81 22.14 -25.92
C ILE A 1041 -10.87 23.11 -27.10
N SER A 1042 -10.40 24.33 -26.89
CA SER A 1042 -10.45 25.42 -27.88
C SER A 1042 -9.09 26.12 -28.07
N GLY A 1043 -7.99 25.44 -27.71
CA GLY A 1043 -6.63 25.96 -27.90
C GLY A 1043 -6.17 25.89 -29.35
N GLU A 1044 -5.02 26.49 -29.65
CA GLU A 1044 -4.37 26.36 -30.96
C GLU A 1044 -4.12 24.87 -31.28
N VAL A 1045 -4.35 24.47 -32.53
CA VAL A 1045 -4.00 23.13 -33.00
C VAL A 1045 -2.48 23.04 -33.18
N LEU A 1046 -1.85 22.20 -32.37
CA LEU A 1046 -0.39 22.14 -32.25
C LEU A 1046 0.24 21.16 -33.23
N VAL A 1047 1.48 21.43 -33.63
CA VAL A 1047 2.31 20.44 -34.34
C VAL A 1047 2.68 19.27 -33.42
N SER A 1048 2.91 19.54 -32.13
CA SER A 1048 3.39 18.55 -31.16
C SER A 1048 2.41 17.40 -30.98
N GLY A 1049 2.85 16.19 -31.30
CA GLY A 1049 2.09 14.96 -31.10
C GLY A 1049 1.93 14.59 -29.64
N ARG A 1050 2.91 14.97 -28.79
CA ARG A 1050 2.77 14.85 -27.34
C ARG A 1050 1.58 15.63 -26.83
N LEU A 1051 1.49 16.94 -27.07
CA LEU A 1051 0.39 17.73 -26.48
C LEU A 1051 -0.96 17.45 -27.15
N THR A 1052 -0.95 17.25 -28.47
CA THR A 1052 -2.15 16.90 -29.25
C THR A 1052 -2.75 15.57 -28.78
N GLY A 1053 -1.90 14.58 -28.48
CA GLY A 1053 -2.35 13.28 -27.99
C GLY A 1053 -3.09 13.35 -26.64
N LEU A 1054 -2.75 14.29 -25.75
CA LEU A 1054 -3.39 14.42 -24.43
C LEU A 1054 -4.89 14.72 -24.54
N ASN A 1055 -5.31 15.37 -25.63
CA ASN A 1055 -6.73 15.59 -25.92
C ASN A 1055 -7.48 14.30 -26.24
N LEU A 1056 -6.80 13.32 -26.86
CA LEU A 1056 -7.35 12.05 -27.32
C LEU A 1056 -7.36 10.97 -26.24
N VAL A 1057 -6.57 11.13 -25.17
CA VAL A 1057 -6.36 10.09 -24.15
C VAL A 1057 -6.80 10.52 -22.76
N ARG A 1058 -7.10 9.52 -21.92
CA ARG A 1058 -7.22 9.63 -20.48
C ARG A 1058 -6.20 8.72 -19.82
N GLU A 1059 -5.52 9.23 -18.79
CA GLU A 1059 -4.44 8.52 -18.11
C GLU A 1059 -5.01 7.46 -17.16
N GLN A 1060 -4.37 6.30 -17.06
CA GLN A 1060 -4.72 5.28 -16.08
C GLN A 1060 -3.46 4.75 -15.39
N ALA A 1061 -3.50 4.66 -14.07
CA ALA A 1061 -2.47 4.02 -13.27
C ALA A 1061 -2.94 2.61 -12.88
N VAL A 1062 -2.09 1.61 -13.03
CA VAL A 1062 -2.35 0.22 -12.63
C VAL A 1062 -1.23 -0.23 -11.71
N SER A 1063 -1.57 -0.62 -10.48
CA SER A 1063 -0.62 -1.09 -9.47
C SER A 1063 -0.91 -2.53 -9.12
N ILE A 1064 0.09 -3.40 -9.24
CA ILE A 1064 -0.03 -4.85 -9.09
C ILE A 1064 1.01 -5.32 -8.10
N THR A 1065 0.59 -6.01 -7.03
CA THR A 1065 1.51 -6.74 -6.16
C THR A 1065 2.23 -7.82 -6.96
N GLN A 1066 3.56 -7.77 -7.03
CA GLN A 1066 4.41 -8.69 -7.82
C GLN A 1066 5.09 -9.75 -6.95
N HIS A 1067 4.55 -10.02 -5.76
CA HIS A 1067 5.10 -11.04 -4.88
C HIS A 1067 4.00 -11.87 -4.22
N ARG A 1068 4.37 -13.09 -3.82
CA ARG A 1068 3.58 -13.94 -2.93
C ARG A 1068 4.35 -14.18 -1.66
N PHE A 1069 4.00 -13.48 -0.59
CA PHE A 1069 4.73 -13.53 0.70
C PHE A 1069 6.25 -13.28 0.57
N GLY A 1070 6.64 -12.33 -0.29
CA GLY A 1070 8.03 -11.95 -0.55
C GLY A 1070 8.67 -12.68 -1.74
N ALA A 1071 8.13 -13.81 -2.18
CA ALA A 1071 8.60 -14.46 -3.40
C ALA A 1071 8.09 -13.73 -4.65
N LEU A 1072 9.00 -13.19 -5.45
CA LEU A 1072 8.68 -12.45 -6.66
C LEU A 1072 7.92 -13.33 -7.67
N GLN A 1073 6.97 -12.72 -8.37
CA GLN A 1073 6.20 -13.32 -9.46
C GLN A 1073 6.65 -12.73 -10.79
N GLU A 1074 6.40 -13.46 -11.88
CA GLU A 1074 6.59 -12.90 -13.21
C GLU A 1074 5.64 -11.70 -13.44
N PRO A 1075 6.13 -10.59 -14.03
CA PRO A 1075 5.30 -9.44 -14.34
C PRO A 1075 4.08 -9.82 -15.21
N LEU A 1076 2.90 -9.39 -14.77
CA LEU A 1076 1.65 -9.67 -15.47
C LEU A 1076 1.41 -8.79 -16.72
N LEU A 1077 1.87 -7.54 -16.70
CA LEU A 1077 1.69 -6.53 -17.76
C LEU A 1077 3.02 -6.09 -18.36
#